data_AF-A0A0F4GF35-F1
#
_entry.id   AF-A0A0F4GF35-F1
#
_cell.length_a   1.000
_cell.length_b   1.000
_cell.length_c   1.000
_cell.angle_alpha   90.00
_cell.angle_beta   90.00
_cell.angle_gamma   90.00
#
_symmetry.space_group_name_H-M   'P 1'
#
loop_
_entity.id
_entity.type
_entity.pdbx_description
1 polymer ?
#
loop_
_entity_poly.entity_id
_entity_poly.type
_entity_poly.pdbx_seq_one_letter_code
_entity_poly.pdbx_strand_id
1 'polypeptide(L)'
;MTSLTSDMFEPEGDMNIPELHQDLCRKYRNVGGKVQDIWRNFTPKQREKAMREAVGDGKVLKHSRDPSLDGLNQILPDWNLRNITSSPEFFLDRLKFRVETELRVQLSDGVNDGPGDREIIRPAAANTDLARPGQFVDFHLLDKTYGRLMQANGAEGVRTIEGTLAYRWGLVVPANEGLLIKARQTNTFIFYNHLIEEILELESESKPKTTSSAKREAKDPANAMAKLALDPKPLKASIPEVIAQAIEQKVASEVYLELLRSEPVVLDHAVNMRNSSRPELVPDDRGRILPMFTDKYLSIAFFEVMSDSVKALVTWEYIVHLLRMLEGGGMDDKIKRPLVMQELSNTCHLEYRRAQAELRRQMSVPFGVAAGTFKRITTGDTSKIALKRQPSDYTVSNPQLHYTLRLCHNDTRHTEAAKWMQKLDDHNTRYPDDFQRLSEDQVQALGDLAIIISFMHTLSTSLAMVAGSKKLGVLFTGRTMELDTELAQYKLEADFGDHLVPVDNFLAPGVASNALQALNEFLLERAGIRLGLLYEDLLHDCLKDVEKKYSDAKLRLEKAEKDQQPYVPLPPGEAKPASFRIEQRREKAKTRPADEMSAYDITAIAAPEPEVVAVPAPQFKVKASTAAVFYTIFAKATARGSVAWTDFAAAMAELHFSVTPKGGSVYTFNPPESMRADCSLTLHRPHASEIEGHVLLIFSRRLQRTYGWTAETFEAE
;
A
#
# COMPACT_ATOMS: atom_id res chain seq x y z
N MET A 1 22.96 -3.74 32.01
CA MET A 1 22.28 -2.61 31.35
C MET A 1 21.28 -3.18 30.37
N THR A 2 20.16 -3.67 30.91
CA THR A 2 18.92 -3.75 30.16
C THR A 2 18.48 -2.30 30.01
N SER A 3 18.55 -1.76 28.79
CA SER A 3 17.75 -0.59 28.46
C SER A 3 16.34 -0.91 28.95
N LEU A 4 15.78 -0.06 29.80
CA LEU A 4 14.34 0.14 29.75
C LEU A 4 14.11 0.75 28.37
N THR A 5 14.10 -0.12 27.35
CA THR A 5 13.41 0.11 26.11
C THR A 5 12.05 0.59 26.55
N SER A 6 11.76 1.84 26.21
CA SER A 6 10.41 2.38 26.12
C SER A 6 9.42 1.24 25.86
N ASP A 7 8.26 1.23 26.52
CA ASP A 7 7.18 0.25 26.33
C ASP A 7 6.63 0.18 24.88
N MET A 8 7.36 0.72 23.89
CA MET A 8 7.13 0.64 22.46
C MET A 8 8.12 -0.34 21.82
N PHE A 9 7.54 -1.45 21.32
CA PHE A 9 8.06 -2.41 20.34
C PHE A 9 9.59 -2.57 20.22
N GLU A 10 10.10 -3.75 20.61
CA GLU A 10 11.52 -4.08 20.43
C GLU A 10 11.85 -4.43 18.96
N PRO A 11 12.86 -3.81 18.31
CA PRO A 11 13.26 -4.20 16.97
C PRO A 11 13.83 -5.63 16.95
N GLU A 12 13.41 -6.46 15.99
CA GLU A 12 13.94 -7.79 15.74
C GLU A 12 15.19 -7.73 14.84
N GLY A 13 16.30 -8.28 15.33
CA GLY A 13 17.57 -8.36 14.60
C GLY A 13 18.49 -7.17 14.86
N ASP A 14 19.71 -7.25 14.35
CA ASP A 14 20.65 -6.14 14.38
C ASP A 14 20.29 -5.13 13.29
N MET A 15 20.14 -3.85 13.65
CA MET A 15 19.98 -2.76 12.69
C MET A 15 21.20 -2.71 11.75
N ASN A 16 20.94 -2.72 10.45
CA ASN A 16 21.96 -2.71 9.41
C ASN A 16 22.49 -1.27 9.22
N ILE A 17 23.60 -0.93 9.87
CA ILE A 17 24.20 0.42 9.83
C ILE A 17 24.49 0.88 8.39
N PRO A 18 25.10 0.05 7.50
CA PRO A 18 25.26 0.40 6.09
C PRO A 18 23.96 0.79 5.38
N GLU A 19 22.85 0.11 5.66
CA GLU A 19 21.54 0.43 5.07
C GLU A 19 21.02 1.79 5.58
N LEU A 20 21.10 2.05 6.89
CA LEU A 20 20.73 3.35 7.46
C LEU A 20 21.57 4.51 6.93
N HIS A 21 22.87 4.28 6.73
CA HIS A 21 23.78 5.26 6.13
C HIS A 21 23.43 5.51 4.66
N GLN A 22 23.17 4.45 3.89
CA GLN A 22 22.75 4.56 2.49
C GLN A 22 21.44 5.34 2.35
N ASP A 23 20.47 5.09 3.23
CA ASP A 23 19.19 5.82 3.28
C ASP A 23 19.42 7.31 3.58
N LEU A 24 20.29 7.64 4.54
CA LEU A 24 20.65 9.03 4.83
C LEU A 24 21.31 9.72 3.63
N CYS A 25 22.26 9.05 2.97
CA CYS A 25 22.93 9.57 1.78
C CYS A 25 21.94 9.79 0.63
N ARG A 26 20.98 8.89 0.44
CA ARG A 26 19.93 9.02 -0.58
C ARG A 26 19.01 10.20 -0.27
N LYS A 27 18.50 10.33 0.97
CA LYS A 27 17.70 11.49 1.38
C LYS A 27 18.45 12.80 1.14
N TYR A 28 19.72 12.87 1.54
CA TYR A 28 20.52 14.05 1.30
C TYR A 28 20.75 14.34 -0.20
N ARG A 29 20.93 13.32 -1.04
CA ARG A 29 21.03 13.50 -2.49
C ARG A 29 19.73 14.06 -3.08
N ASN A 30 18.59 13.54 -2.67
CA ASN A 30 17.30 13.87 -3.25
C ASN A 30 16.78 15.24 -2.78
N VAL A 31 16.93 15.55 -1.47
CA VAL A 31 16.32 16.74 -0.85
C VAL A 31 17.28 17.57 0.00
N GLY A 32 18.58 17.24 0.07
CA GLY A 32 19.54 17.88 0.97
C GLY A 32 19.68 19.39 0.78
N GLY A 33 19.59 19.89 -0.46
CA GLY A 33 19.58 21.33 -0.72
C GLY A 33 18.36 22.02 -0.09
N LYS A 34 17.16 21.45 -0.30
CA LYS A 34 15.91 21.95 0.28
C LYS A 34 15.94 21.90 1.81
N VAL A 35 16.42 20.80 2.39
CA VAL A 35 16.56 20.62 3.86
C VAL A 35 17.48 21.69 4.44
N GLN A 36 18.62 21.97 3.79
CA GLN A 36 19.54 23.02 4.24
C GLN A 36 18.87 24.40 4.25
N ASP A 37 18.13 24.74 3.19
CA ASP A 37 17.45 26.03 3.09
C ASP A 37 16.36 26.17 4.15
N ILE A 38 15.53 25.14 4.35
CA ILE A 38 14.50 25.13 5.41
C ILE A 38 15.16 25.28 6.79
N TRP A 39 16.17 24.48 7.09
CA TRP A 39 16.81 24.45 8.40
C TRP A 39 17.50 25.78 8.77
N ARG A 40 18.11 26.45 7.78
CA ARG A 40 18.69 27.80 7.95
C ARG A 40 17.62 28.83 8.28
N ASN A 41 16.43 28.71 7.68
CA ASN A 41 15.29 29.60 7.91
C ASN A 41 14.49 29.29 9.19
N PHE A 42 14.63 28.09 9.77
CA PHE A 42 13.97 27.76 11.03
C PHE A 42 14.44 28.63 12.20
N THR A 43 13.47 29.06 13.01
CA THR A 43 13.75 29.63 14.33
C THR A 43 14.30 28.56 15.29
N PRO A 44 14.99 28.94 16.38
CA PRO A 44 15.45 27.98 17.39
C PRO A 44 14.32 27.08 17.94
N LYS A 45 13.09 27.62 18.08
CA LYS A 45 11.92 26.85 18.52
C LYS A 45 11.47 25.81 17.50
N GLN A 46 11.51 26.13 16.21
CA GLN A 46 11.19 25.16 15.15
C GLN A 46 12.23 24.05 15.07
N ARG A 47 13.52 24.39 15.22
CA ARG A 47 14.60 23.38 15.31
C ARG A 47 14.42 22.46 16.51
N GLU A 48 14.04 23.02 17.66
CA GLU A 48 13.71 22.23 18.85
C GLU A 48 12.51 21.30 18.60
N LYS A 49 11.44 21.80 17.99
CA LYS A 49 10.25 21.00 17.66
C LYS A 49 10.64 19.81 16.78
N ALA A 50 11.32 20.06 15.66
CA ALA A 50 11.80 19.03 14.73
C ALA A 50 12.70 17.99 15.42
N MET A 51 13.65 18.43 16.25
CA MET A 51 14.56 17.53 16.96
C MET A 51 13.83 16.63 17.96
N ARG A 52 12.77 17.12 18.60
CA ARG A 52 11.96 16.34 19.54
C ARG A 52 11.08 15.34 18.81
N GLU A 53 10.48 15.73 17.69
CA GLU A 53 9.63 14.84 16.87
C GLU A 53 10.45 13.69 16.25
N ALA A 54 11.71 13.98 15.86
CA ALA A 54 12.65 12.96 15.37
C ALA A 54 13.05 11.90 16.42
N VAL A 55 12.64 12.05 17.68
CA VAL A 55 12.89 11.10 18.77
C VAL A 55 11.54 10.66 19.35
N GLY A 56 11.20 9.37 19.23
CA GLY A 56 9.83 8.89 19.47
C GLY A 56 9.17 9.23 20.82
N ASP A 57 9.91 9.52 21.89
CA ASP A 57 9.35 9.96 23.19
C ASP A 57 9.56 11.46 23.51
N GLY A 58 10.11 12.21 22.55
CA GLY A 58 10.40 13.65 22.65
C GLY A 58 11.52 14.01 23.63
N LYS A 59 12.19 13.03 24.25
CA LYS A 59 13.23 13.27 25.25
C LYS A 59 14.59 13.43 24.59
N VAL A 60 15.20 14.59 24.79
CA VAL A 60 16.50 14.97 24.21
C VAL A 60 17.39 15.62 25.25
N LEU A 61 18.71 15.51 25.07
CA LEU A 61 19.69 16.12 25.97
C LEU A 61 19.59 17.64 25.93
N LYS A 62 19.61 18.30 27.08
CA LYS A 62 19.65 19.76 27.16
C LYS A 62 20.98 20.32 26.66
N HIS A 63 22.09 19.65 26.99
CA HIS A 63 23.45 19.96 26.56
C HIS A 63 24.30 18.68 26.56
N SER A 64 25.51 18.73 25.99
CA SER A 64 26.40 17.58 25.80
C SER A 64 26.88 16.84 27.06
N ARG A 65 26.56 17.35 28.25
CA ARG A 65 26.93 16.79 29.56
C ARG A 65 25.73 16.46 30.44
N ASP A 66 24.53 16.49 29.87
CA ASP A 66 23.28 16.28 30.59
C ASP A 66 23.17 14.80 31.03
N PRO A 67 23.08 14.50 32.35
CA PRO A 67 23.02 13.13 32.85
C PRO A 67 21.60 12.53 32.85
N SER A 68 20.57 13.28 32.46
CA SER A 68 19.16 12.93 32.71
C SER A 68 18.57 11.81 31.85
N LEU A 69 19.29 11.34 30.81
CA LEU A 69 18.82 10.30 29.87
C LEU A 69 19.74 9.08 29.88
N ASP A 70 19.93 8.47 31.05
CA ASP A 70 20.59 7.16 31.25
C ASP A 70 21.90 6.97 30.45
N GLY A 71 22.78 7.97 30.48
CA GLY A 71 24.08 7.90 29.83
C GLY A 71 24.06 8.14 28.31
N LEU A 72 22.95 8.58 27.73
CA LEU A 72 22.88 8.98 26.32
C LEU A 72 23.93 10.03 25.97
N ASN A 73 24.27 10.93 26.90
CA ASN A 73 25.36 11.90 26.73
C ASN A 73 26.74 11.27 26.54
N GLN A 74 26.95 10.01 26.94
CA GLN A 74 28.18 9.28 26.72
C GLN A 74 28.25 8.65 25.32
N ILE A 75 27.10 8.48 24.65
CA ILE A 75 26.98 7.84 23.34
C ILE A 75 26.74 8.89 22.24
N LEU A 76 25.90 9.89 22.50
CA LEU A 76 25.49 10.96 21.58
C LEU A 76 25.58 12.36 22.23
N PRO A 77 26.75 12.80 22.72
CA PRO A 77 26.89 14.13 23.33
C PRO A 77 26.56 15.29 22.37
N ASP A 78 26.70 15.05 21.07
CA ASP A 78 26.43 15.99 19.98
C ASP A 78 24.95 16.11 19.60
N TRP A 79 24.10 15.18 20.04
CA TRP A 79 22.64 15.27 19.89
C TRP A 79 22.01 15.98 21.10
N ASN A 80 22.15 17.31 21.15
CA ASN A 80 21.63 18.12 22.25
C ASN A 80 21.01 19.44 21.79
N LEU A 81 19.97 19.88 22.52
CA LEU A 81 19.19 21.07 22.21
C LEU A 81 20.03 22.33 22.12
N ARG A 82 20.92 22.55 23.10
CA ARG A 82 21.75 23.77 23.14
C ARG A 82 22.52 23.96 21.84
N ASN A 83 23.16 22.92 21.33
CA ASN A 83 23.97 23.04 20.13
C ASN A 83 23.12 23.09 18.86
N ILE A 84 22.15 22.18 18.71
CA ILE A 84 21.32 22.05 17.51
C ILE A 84 20.46 23.31 17.26
N THR A 85 20.01 23.97 18.31
CA THR A 85 19.19 25.18 18.19
C THR A 85 20.01 26.47 18.06
N SER A 86 21.28 26.47 18.50
CA SER A 86 22.11 27.68 18.56
C SER A 86 22.55 28.19 17.18
N SER A 87 23.00 27.30 16.30
CA SER A 87 23.44 27.63 14.94
C SER A 87 23.00 26.53 13.98
N PRO A 88 22.40 26.88 12.82
CA PRO A 88 22.01 25.86 11.85
C PRO A 88 23.20 25.03 11.36
N GLU A 89 24.37 25.66 11.16
CA GLU A 89 25.57 24.98 10.65
C GLU A 89 26.09 23.89 11.60
N PHE A 90 25.78 23.96 12.91
CA PHE A 90 26.14 22.89 13.84
C PHE A 90 25.58 21.52 13.40
N PHE A 91 24.31 21.50 12.97
CA PHE A 91 23.68 20.29 12.44
C PHE A 91 24.09 20.04 10.99
N LEU A 92 24.08 21.06 10.13
CA LEU A 92 24.33 20.89 8.69
C LEU A 92 25.74 20.37 8.38
N ASP A 93 26.77 20.85 9.08
CA ASP A 93 28.14 20.36 8.91
C ASP A 93 28.25 18.88 9.29
N ARG A 94 27.55 18.46 10.36
CA ARG A 94 27.53 17.07 10.82
C ARG A 94 26.74 16.18 9.89
N LEU A 95 25.59 16.65 9.41
CA LEU A 95 24.80 15.94 8.41
C LEU A 95 25.64 15.71 7.15
N LYS A 96 26.27 16.77 6.64
CA LYS A 96 27.15 16.70 5.47
C LYS A 96 28.32 15.73 5.68
N PHE A 97 28.99 15.80 6.83
CA PHE A 97 30.05 14.85 7.17
C PHE A 97 29.54 13.40 7.17
N ARG A 98 28.38 13.14 7.79
CA ARG A 98 27.79 11.80 7.89
C ARG A 98 27.36 11.20 6.54
N VAL A 99 27.09 12.03 5.53
CA VAL A 99 26.65 11.55 4.20
C VAL A 99 27.78 11.51 3.16
N GLU A 100 28.80 12.37 3.30
CA GLU A 100 29.92 12.42 2.35
C GLU A 100 31.10 11.52 2.76
N THR A 101 31.09 11.00 3.99
CA THR A 101 32.21 10.24 4.57
C THR A 101 31.88 8.76 4.68
N GLU A 102 32.80 7.86 4.28
CA GLU A 102 32.59 6.42 4.45
C GLU A 102 32.55 6.00 5.93
N LEU A 103 31.71 5.02 6.28
CA LEU A 103 31.52 4.55 7.67
C LEU A 103 32.81 4.25 8.43
N ARG A 104 33.79 3.62 7.78
CA ARG A 104 35.09 3.30 8.39
C ARG A 104 35.90 4.53 8.76
N VAL A 105 35.75 5.62 7.99
CA VAL A 105 36.42 6.91 8.23
C VAL A 105 35.71 7.66 9.35
N GLN A 106 34.38 7.58 9.44
CA GLN A 106 33.61 8.14 10.56
C GLN A 106 33.99 7.56 11.94
N LEU A 107 34.63 6.39 11.97
CA LEU A 107 35.16 5.80 13.21
C LEU A 107 36.35 6.60 13.76
N SER A 108 37.26 7.04 12.89
CA SER A 108 38.50 7.74 13.27
C SER A 108 38.32 9.25 13.27
N ASP A 109 37.59 9.77 12.29
CA ASP A 109 37.54 11.18 11.97
C ASP A 109 36.15 11.73 12.27
N GLY A 110 36.09 13.00 12.69
CA GLY A 110 34.86 13.73 12.93
C GLY A 110 34.76 14.99 12.09
N VAL A 111 33.60 15.65 12.17
CA VAL A 111 33.36 16.93 11.51
C VAL A 111 34.41 17.98 11.90
N ASN A 112 34.93 18.74 10.93
CA ASN A 112 35.90 19.82 11.14
C ASN A 112 37.14 19.39 11.94
N ASP A 113 37.77 18.26 11.54
CA ASP A 113 38.90 17.62 12.23
C ASP A 113 38.62 17.25 13.70
N GLY A 114 37.34 17.10 14.04
CA GLY A 114 36.88 16.69 15.36
C GLY A 114 37.06 15.19 15.63
N PRO A 115 36.69 14.72 16.83
CA PRO A 115 36.82 13.32 17.20
C PRO A 115 35.83 12.44 16.43
N GLY A 116 36.31 11.30 15.90
CA GLY A 116 35.45 10.27 15.32
C GLY A 116 34.66 9.48 16.36
N ASP A 117 33.79 8.58 15.90
CA ASP A 117 32.89 7.80 16.76
C ASP A 117 33.63 7.02 17.85
N ARG A 118 34.80 6.46 17.51
CA ARG A 118 35.60 5.69 18.45
C ARG A 118 36.14 6.55 19.59
N GLU A 119 36.66 7.74 19.28
CA GLU A 119 37.22 8.64 20.27
C GLU A 119 36.15 9.16 21.24
N ILE A 120 34.95 9.45 20.73
CA ILE A 120 33.81 9.88 21.54
C ILE A 120 33.39 8.78 22.53
N ILE A 121 33.42 7.51 22.10
CA ILE A 121 32.97 6.37 22.90
C ILE A 121 34.00 5.90 23.92
N ARG A 122 35.30 6.09 23.66
CA ARG A 122 36.40 5.56 24.48
C ARG A 122 36.25 5.86 25.99
N PRO A 123 35.86 7.07 26.44
CA PRO A 123 35.66 7.35 27.87
C PRO A 123 34.53 6.52 28.49
N ALA A 124 33.44 6.29 27.75
CA ALA A 124 32.32 5.48 28.20
C ALA A 124 32.72 4.00 28.30
N ALA A 125 33.40 3.49 27.27
CA ALA A 125 33.88 2.11 27.21
C ALA A 125 34.85 1.76 28.37
N ALA A 126 35.68 2.71 28.81
CA ALA A 126 36.60 2.54 29.92
C ALA A 126 35.91 2.43 31.29
N ASN A 127 34.73 3.04 31.44
CA ASN A 127 33.98 3.06 32.70
C ASN A 127 32.85 2.01 32.76
N THR A 128 32.70 1.21 31.70
CA THR A 128 31.60 0.26 31.59
C THR A 128 32.06 -1.15 31.92
N ASP A 129 31.42 -1.78 32.92
CA ASP A 129 31.68 -3.16 33.36
C ASP A 129 31.02 -4.20 32.41
N LEU A 130 31.21 -4.03 31.11
CA LEU A 130 30.78 -4.95 30.04
C LEU A 130 31.96 -5.82 29.60
N ALA A 131 32.75 -6.33 30.54
CA ALA A 131 33.85 -7.23 30.21
C ALA A 131 33.30 -8.46 29.45
N ARG A 132 33.62 -8.54 28.17
CA ARG A 132 33.33 -9.68 27.29
C ARG A 132 34.65 -10.23 26.76
N PRO A 133 35.42 -10.97 27.59
CA PRO A 133 36.76 -11.40 27.23
C PRO A 133 36.75 -12.26 25.96
N GLY A 134 37.66 -11.97 25.04
CA GLY A 134 37.78 -12.68 23.77
C GLY A 134 36.65 -12.41 22.77
N GLN A 135 35.80 -11.40 23.00
CA GLN A 135 34.83 -10.91 22.01
C GLN A 135 35.29 -9.61 21.36
N PHE A 136 35.06 -9.51 20.06
CA PHE A 136 35.43 -8.36 19.24
C PHE A 136 34.25 -7.95 18.35
N VAL A 137 34.25 -6.71 17.88
CA VAL A 137 33.32 -6.24 16.86
C VAL A 137 34.11 -5.84 15.62
N ASP A 138 33.65 -6.29 14.46
CA ASP A 138 34.27 -6.03 13.17
C ASP A 138 33.56 -4.92 12.41
N PHE A 139 34.29 -3.86 12.05
CA PHE A 139 33.85 -2.73 11.23
C PHE A 139 34.63 -2.64 9.90
N HIS A 140 35.38 -3.67 9.53
CA HIS A 140 36.20 -3.68 8.32
C HIS A 140 35.37 -3.84 7.04
N LEU A 141 34.36 -4.72 7.05
CA LEU A 141 33.52 -5.00 5.89
C LEU A 141 32.32 -4.06 5.86
N LEU A 142 32.13 -3.33 4.76
CA LEU A 142 31.02 -2.36 4.56
C LEU A 142 29.73 -3.01 4.06
N ASP A 143 29.52 -4.29 4.36
CA ASP A 143 28.31 -5.03 3.98
C ASP A 143 27.42 -5.29 5.21
N LYS A 144 26.46 -6.20 5.10
CA LYS A 144 25.55 -6.58 6.21
C LYS A 144 26.28 -7.14 7.45
N THR A 145 27.58 -7.40 7.37
CA THR A 145 28.42 -7.84 8.50
C THR A 145 29.14 -6.70 9.21
N TYR A 146 28.98 -5.45 8.76
CA TYR A 146 29.50 -4.28 9.46
C TYR A 146 28.94 -4.18 10.89
N GLY A 147 29.83 -4.12 11.89
CA GLY A 147 29.47 -4.11 13.31
C GLY A 147 29.13 -5.50 13.87
N ARG A 148 29.54 -6.59 13.20
CA ARG A 148 29.26 -7.96 13.66
C ARG A 148 30.11 -8.33 14.87
N LEU A 149 29.46 -8.93 15.88
CA LEU A 149 30.13 -9.52 17.03
C LEU A 149 30.84 -10.82 16.63
N MET A 150 32.11 -10.94 16.99
CA MET A 150 32.97 -12.09 16.75
C MET A 150 33.47 -12.66 18.08
N GLN A 151 33.61 -13.98 18.14
CA GLN A 151 34.19 -14.70 19.27
C GLN A 151 35.55 -15.28 18.86
N ALA A 152 36.58 -14.95 19.63
CA ALA A 152 37.90 -15.54 19.46
C ALA A 152 37.95 -16.95 20.07
N ASN A 153 38.63 -17.86 19.38
CA ASN A 153 38.85 -19.24 19.83
C ASN A 153 40.05 -19.30 20.79
N GLY A 154 39.78 -19.04 22.07
CA GLY A 154 40.80 -19.08 23.13
C GLY A 154 41.87 -17.99 23.02
N ALA A 155 42.91 -18.09 23.84
CA ALA A 155 43.95 -17.07 23.96
C ALA A 155 44.80 -16.89 22.69
N GLU A 156 44.97 -17.95 21.89
CA GLU A 156 45.66 -17.87 20.60
C GLU A 156 44.83 -17.11 19.57
N GLY A 157 43.51 -17.36 19.51
CA GLY A 157 42.62 -16.60 18.64
C GLY A 157 42.60 -15.11 18.96
N VAL A 158 42.67 -14.75 20.25
CA VAL A 158 42.79 -13.35 20.69
C VAL A 158 44.07 -12.71 20.16
N ARG A 159 45.23 -13.34 20.38
CA ARG A 159 46.52 -12.83 19.88
C ARG A 159 46.56 -12.69 18.36
N THR A 160 45.93 -13.63 17.64
CA THR A 160 45.84 -13.58 16.18
C THR A 160 45.04 -12.35 15.74
N ILE A 161 43.87 -12.09 16.33
CA ILE A 161 43.05 -10.91 16.01
C ILE A 161 43.81 -9.62 16.34
N GLU A 162 44.41 -9.54 17.53
CA GLU A 162 45.20 -8.36 17.97
C GLU A 162 46.44 -8.11 17.08
N GLY A 163 46.95 -9.15 16.42
CA GLY A 163 48.05 -9.07 15.47
C GLY A 163 47.66 -8.51 14.09
N THR A 164 46.37 -8.46 13.74
CA THR A 164 45.90 -8.04 12.41
C THR A 164 46.06 -6.54 12.15
N LEU A 165 46.18 -6.15 10.88
CA LEU A 165 46.14 -4.75 10.48
C LEU A 165 44.80 -4.09 10.82
N ALA A 166 43.69 -4.81 10.67
CA ALA A 166 42.36 -4.30 10.99
C ALA A 166 42.23 -3.91 12.47
N TYR A 167 42.79 -4.71 13.38
CA TYR A 167 42.84 -4.36 14.80
C TYR A 167 43.72 -3.13 15.06
N ARG A 168 44.91 -3.08 14.45
CA ARG A 168 45.85 -1.95 14.60
C ARG A 168 45.28 -0.62 14.08
N TRP A 169 44.48 -0.67 13.02
CA TRP A 169 43.77 0.49 12.47
C TRP A 169 42.43 0.78 13.18
N GLY A 170 42.06 -0.01 14.18
CA GLY A 170 40.83 0.21 14.95
C GLY A 170 39.54 -0.16 14.22
N LEU A 171 39.63 -0.94 13.14
CA LEU A 171 38.49 -1.50 12.42
C LEU A 171 37.95 -2.77 13.10
N VAL A 172 38.79 -3.46 13.88
CA VAL A 172 38.35 -4.51 14.80
C VAL A 172 38.68 -4.05 16.21
N VAL A 173 37.67 -4.01 17.08
CA VAL A 173 37.82 -3.50 18.46
C VAL A 173 37.24 -4.46 19.49
N PRO A 174 37.69 -4.40 20.76
CA PRO A 174 37.09 -5.18 21.85
C PRO A 174 35.57 -4.90 21.98
N ALA A 175 34.80 -5.92 22.36
CA ALA A 175 33.33 -5.84 22.34
C ALA A 175 32.73 -4.76 23.25
N ASN A 176 33.36 -4.41 24.38
CA ASN A 176 32.90 -3.33 25.25
C ASN A 176 32.95 -1.96 24.56
N GLU A 177 33.96 -1.72 23.71
CA GLU A 177 34.07 -0.52 22.89
C GLU A 177 33.16 -0.62 21.65
N GLY A 178 33.23 -1.75 20.93
CA GLY A 178 32.52 -1.95 19.67
C GLY A 178 31.00 -1.91 19.76
N LEU A 179 30.42 -2.45 20.83
CA LEU A 179 28.96 -2.39 21.02
C LEU A 179 28.46 -0.95 21.25
N LEU A 180 29.25 -0.11 21.92
CA LEU A 180 28.92 1.30 22.13
C LEU A 180 29.11 2.13 20.86
N ILE A 181 30.14 1.85 20.04
CA ILE A 181 30.31 2.45 18.71
C ILE A 181 29.11 2.11 17.82
N LYS A 182 28.72 0.84 17.79
CA LYS A 182 27.55 0.37 17.04
C LYS A 182 26.29 1.12 17.49
N ALA A 183 26.06 1.24 18.80
CA ALA A 183 24.94 2.01 19.34
C ALA A 183 24.97 3.50 18.92
N ARG A 184 26.15 4.14 18.93
CA ARG A 184 26.31 5.53 18.47
C ARG A 184 25.95 5.69 17.00
N GLN A 185 26.51 4.85 16.12
CA GLN A 185 26.27 4.92 14.68
C GLN A 185 24.80 4.64 14.36
N THR A 186 24.22 3.57 14.92
CA THR A 186 22.81 3.23 14.73
C THR A 186 21.88 4.39 15.13
N ASN A 187 22.02 4.94 16.34
CA ASN A 187 21.14 6.02 16.79
C ASN A 187 21.38 7.33 16.01
N THR A 188 22.62 7.64 15.63
CA THR A 188 22.92 8.81 14.80
C THR A 188 22.16 8.74 13.47
N PHE A 189 22.26 7.61 12.76
CA PHE A 189 21.61 7.48 11.46
C PHE A 189 20.09 7.43 11.58
N ILE A 190 19.53 6.77 12.61
CA ILE A 190 18.07 6.80 12.85
C ILE A 190 17.60 8.24 13.06
N PHE A 191 18.22 8.98 13.98
CA PHE A 191 17.80 10.35 14.29
C PHE A 191 17.99 11.31 13.12
N TYR A 192 19.04 11.14 12.32
CA TYR A 192 19.29 12.02 11.18
C TYR A 192 18.33 11.73 10.02
N ASN A 193 18.01 10.46 9.77
CA ASN A 193 17.00 10.09 8.77
C ASN A 193 15.64 10.69 9.14
N HIS A 194 15.21 10.53 10.39
CA HIS A 194 13.95 11.12 10.86
C HIS A 194 13.97 12.64 10.83
N LEU A 195 15.06 13.28 11.30
CA LEU A 195 15.11 14.73 11.32
C LEU A 195 14.98 15.34 9.92
N ILE A 196 15.47 14.69 8.86
CA ILE A 196 15.21 15.14 7.48
C ILE A 196 13.70 15.12 7.16
N GLU A 197 12.99 14.06 7.55
CA GLU A 197 11.54 13.94 7.34
C GLU A 197 10.79 15.04 8.13
N GLU A 198 11.08 15.21 9.41
CA GLU A 198 10.46 16.24 10.27
C GLU A 198 10.70 17.67 9.76
N ILE A 199 11.89 17.96 9.20
CA ILE A 199 12.18 19.28 8.61
C ILE A 199 11.26 19.57 7.43
N LEU A 200 10.98 18.56 6.59
CA LEU A 200 10.11 18.70 5.43
C LEU A 200 8.63 18.78 5.81
N GLU A 201 8.21 18.03 6.82
CA GLU A 201 6.84 18.04 7.33
C GLU A 201 6.50 19.40 7.97
N LEU A 202 7.37 19.92 8.84
CA LEU A 202 7.17 21.22 9.49
C LEU A 202 7.13 22.40 8.52
N GLU A 203 7.89 22.35 7.41
CA GLU A 203 7.76 23.33 6.33
C GLU A 203 6.34 23.28 5.72
N SER A 204 5.84 22.06 5.49
CA SER A 204 4.51 21.82 4.90
C SER A 204 3.37 22.26 5.83
N GLU A 205 3.50 22.07 7.14
CA GLU A 205 2.56 22.59 8.14
C GLU A 205 2.56 24.12 8.25
N SER A 206 3.71 24.76 8.03
CA SER A 206 3.88 26.22 8.16
C SER A 206 3.29 27.01 7.00
N LYS A 207 2.97 26.35 5.87
CA LYS A 207 2.20 26.97 4.79
C LYS A 207 0.75 27.14 5.25
N PRO A 208 0.09 28.27 4.96
CA PRO A 208 -1.30 28.48 5.35
C PRO A 208 -2.17 27.43 4.66
N LYS A 209 -2.53 26.36 5.39
CA LYS A 209 -3.71 25.57 5.09
C LYS A 209 -4.87 26.57 5.18
N THR A 210 -5.54 26.84 4.07
CA THR A 210 -6.89 27.42 4.10
C THR A 210 -7.73 26.47 4.95
N THR A 211 -7.83 26.81 6.23
CA THR A 211 -8.58 26.08 7.23
C THR A 211 -10.06 26.32 6.93
N SER A 212 -10.63 25.51 6.07
CA SER A 212 -12.08 25.33 5.99
C SER A 212 -12.45 23.98 6.59
N SER A 213 -12.21 23.81 7.89
CA SER A 213 -12.92 22.80 8.66
C SER A 213 -13.21 23.33 10.06
N ALA A 214 -14.01 24.40 10.10
CA ALA A 214 -14.91 24.51 11.24
C ALA A 214 -15.76 23.24 11.23
N LYS A 215 -15.51 22.33 12.19
CA LYS A 215 -16.37 21.18 12.49
C LYS A 215 -17.81 21.70 12.57
N ARG A 216 -18.56 21.61 11.48
CA ARG A 216 -20.01 21.72 11.53
C ARG A 216 -20.46 20.47 12.27
N GLU A 217 -21.21 20.66 13.35
CA GLU A 217 -21.93 19.56 13.99
C GLU A 217 -22.72 18.81 12.90
N ALA A 218 -22.26 17.60 12.58
CA ALA A 218 -22.91 16.75 11.60
C ALA A 218 -24.30 16.39 12.15
N LYS A 219 -25.35 17.01 11.60
CA LYS A 219 -26.71 16.50 11.77
C LYS A 219 -26.74 15.06 11.28
N ASP A 220 -27.21 14.15 12.13
CA ASP A 220 -27.25 12.70 11.95
C ASP A 220 -27.53 12.27 10.49
N PRO A 221 -26.47 11.97 9.70
CA PRO A 221 -26.57 11.73 8.26
C PRO A 221 -27.25 10.39 7.94
N ALA A 222 -27.28 9.45 8.90
CA ALA A 222 -27.98 8.18 8.75
C ALA A 222 -29.49 8.42 8.58
N ASN A 223 -30.05 9.41 9.27
CA ASN A 223 -31.47 9.72 9.25
C ASN A 223 -31.90 10.49 7.96
N ALA A 224 -30.97 11.19 7.30
CA ALA A 224 -31.21 11.85 6.01
C ALA A 224 -31.13 10.86 4.83
N MET A 225 -30.19 9.91 4.85
CA MET A 225 -30.05 8.87 3.84
C MET A 225 -31.15 7.80 3.92
N ALA A 226 -31.61 7.48 5.13
CA ALA A 226 -32.76 6.58 5.34
C ALA A 226 -34.05 7.12 4.69
N LYS A 227 -34.17 8.44 4.49
CA LYS A 227 -35.30 9.06 3.78
C LYS A 227 -35.16 9.01 2.24
N LEU A 228 -33.95 8.79 1.73
CA LEU A 228 -33.64 8.66 0.30
C LEU A 228 -33.59 7.20 -0.16
N ALA A 229 -33.43 6.25 0.77
CA ALA A 229 -33.47 4.82 0.51
C ALA A 229 -34.90 4.40 0.12
N LEU A 230 -35.09 3.97 -1.12
CA LEU A 230 -36.30 3.27 -1.54
C LEU A 230 -36.19 1.80 -1.12
N ASP A 231 -37.29 1.24 -0.60
CA ASP A 231 -37.42 -0.14 -0.11
C ASP A 231 -36.68 -1.15 -1.00
N PRO A 232 -35.91 -2.10 -0.43
CA PRO A 232 -35.17 -3.07 -1.22
C PRO A 232 -36.17 -4.01 -1.90
N LYS A 233 -36.35 -3.88 -3.22
CA LYS A 233 -37.01 -4.94 -4.01
C LYS A 233 -36.07 -6.15 -4.06
N PRO A 234 -36.44 -7.29 -3.45
CA PRO A 234 -35.72 -8.53 -3.65
C PRO A 234 -36.28 -9.19 -4.89
N LEU A 235 -35.79 -8.79 -6.06
CA LEU A 235 -35.97 -9.59 -7.27
C LEU A 235 -34.64 -10.28 -7.55
N LYS A 236 -34.69 -11.59 -7.83
CA LYS A 236 -33.52 -12.36 -8.26
C LYS A 236 -32.83 -11.57 -9.35
N ALA A 237 -31.60 -11.10 -9.09
CA ALA A 237 -30.90 -10.26 -10.04
C ALA A 237 -30.74 -11.00 -11.37
N SER A 238 -31.05 -10.34 -12.48
CA SER A 238 -30.88 -10.93 -13.80
C SER A 238 -29.39 -11.09 -14.17
N ILE A 239 -29.06 -11.95 -15.14
CA ILE A 239 -27.67 -12.08 -15.63
C ILE A 239 -27.13 -10.73 -16.14
N PRO A 240 -27.90 -9.93 -16.90
CA PRO A 240 -27.49 -8.58 -17.28
C PRO A 240 -27.14 -7.68 -16.08
N GLU A 241 -27.89 -7.76 -14.98
CA GLU A 241 -27.56 -6.98 -13.77
C GLU A 241 -26.24 -7.41 -13.14
N VAL A 242 -25.94 -8.72 -13.10
CA VAL A 242 -24.66 -9.22 -12.60
C VAL A 242 -23.50 -8.77 -13.50
N ILE A 243 -23.71 -8.76 -14.82
CA ILE A 243 -22.74 -8.25 -15.79
C ILE A 243 -22.51 -6.76 -15.60
N ALA A 244 -23.58 -5.97 -15.42
CA ALA A 244 -23.47 -4.54 -15.16
C ALA A 244 -22.66 -4.24 -13.89
N GLN A 245 -22.85 -5.02 -12.82
CA GLN A 245 -22.03 -4.90 -11.60
C GLN A 245 -20.56 -5.24 -11.86
N ALA A 246 -20.27 -6.32 -12.60
CA ALA A 246 -18.89 -6.68 -12.92
C ALA A 246 -18.20 -5.63 -13.83
N ILE A 247 -18.94 -5.05 -14.78
CA ILE A 247 -18.46 -3.96 -15.64
C ILE A 247 -18.17 -2.71 -14.81
N GLU A 248 -19.05 -2.36 -13.88
CA GLU A 248 -18.85 -1.21 -12.99
C GLU A 248 -17.59 -1.37 -12.13
N GLN A 249 -17.32 -2.57 -11.63
CA GLN A 249 -16.10 -2.89 -10.89
C GLN A 249 -14.83 -2.87 -11.77
N LYS A 250 -14.93 -3.36 -13.01
CA LYS A 250 -13.86 -3.20 -14.01
C LYS A 250 -13.56 -1.71 -14.23
N VAL A 251 -14.59 -0.90 -14.49
CA VAL A 251 -14.45 0.55 -14.73
C VAL A 251 -13.87 1.26 -13.51
N ALA A 252 -14.28 0.90 -12.30
CA ALA A 252 -13.70 1.45 -11.07
C ALA A 252 -12.20 1.14 -10.97
N SER A 253 -11.79 -0.09 -11.29
CA SER A 253 -10.38 -0.51 -11.28
C SER A 253 -9.56 0.19 -12.38
N GLU A 254 -10.15 0.39 -13.56
CA GLU A 254 -9.54 1.11 -14.69
C GLU A 254 -9.30 2.57 -14.32
N VAL A 255 -10.32 3.25 -13.79
CA VAL A 255 -10.23 4.65 -13.32
C VAL A 255 -9.17 4.79 -12.23
N TYR A 256 -9.10 3.85 -11.29
CA TYR A 256 -8.08 3.89 -10.24
C TYR A 256 -6.66 3.77 -10.82
N LEU A 257 -6.43 2.85 -11.77
CA LEU A 257 -5.15 2.72 -12.45
C LEU A 257 -4.80 3.99 -13.26
N GLU A 258 -5.75 4.60 -13.96
CA GLU A 258 -5.55 5.87 -14.67
C GLU A 258 -5.13 6.99 -13.70
N LEU A 259 -5.77 7.08 -12.53
CA LEU A 259 -5.46 8.09 -11.52
C LEU A 259 -4.06 7.87 -10.92
N LEU A 260 -3.65 6.63 -10.63
CA LEU A 260 -2.28 6.33 -10.20
C LEU A 260 -1.22 6.78 -11.22
N ARG A 261 -1.58 6.83 -12.50
CA ARG A 261 -0.68 7.20 -13.61
C ARG A 261 -0.70 8.69 -13.97
N SER A 262 -1.71 9.44 -13.51
CA SER A 262 -1.95 10.84 -13.92
C SER A 262 -1.97 11.83 -12.76
N GLU A 263 -2.31 11.38 -11.55
CA GLU A 263 -2.48 12.23 -10.37
C GLU A 263 -1.47 11.83 -9.27
N PRO A 264 -0.34 12.56 -9.12
CA PRO A 264 0.71 12.23 -8.15
C PRO A 264 0.21 12.08 -6.71
N VAL A 265 -0.82 12.85 -6.32
CA VAL A 265 -1.43 12.78 -4.98
C VAL A 265 -2.12 11.44 -4.73
N VAL A 266 -2.72 10.83 -5.76
CA VAL A 266 -3.38 9.52 -5.64
C VAL A 266 -2.33 8.42 -5.52
N LEU A 267 -1.27 8.50 -6.34
CA LEU A 267 -0.16 7.55 -6.27
C LEU A 267 0.56 7.62 -4.92
N ASP A 268 0.89 8.82 -4.47
CA ASP A 268 1.54 9.07 -3.18
C ASP A 268 0.74 8.49 -2.02
N HIS A 269 -0.55 8.81 -1.93
CA HIS A 269 -1.44 8.27 -0.91
C HIS A 269 -1.48 6.73 -0.94
N ALA A 270 -1.63 6.12 -2.12
CA ALA A 270 -1.69 4.66 -2.26
C ALA A 270 -0.39 3.98 -1.80
N VAL A 271 0.77 4.53 -2.16
CA VAL A 271 2.08 4.00 -1.77
C VAL A 271 2.33 4.19 -0.28
N ASN A 272 1.98 5.34 0.28
CA ASN A 272 2.12 5.63 1.70
C ASN A 272 1.21 4.72 2.55
N MET A 273 -0.05 4.55 2.16
CA MET A 273 -0.99 3.62 2.79
C MET A 273 -0.46 2.19 2.74
N ARG A 274 0.10 1.75 1.59
CA ARG A 274 0.70 0.43 1.47
C ARG A 274 1.93 0.29 2.36
N ASN A 275 2.80 1.29 2.41
CA ASN A 275 4.02 1.27 3.21
C ASN A 275 3.75 1.26 4.72
N SER A 276 2.78 2.04 5.20
CA SER A 276 2.41 2.16 6.62
C SER A 276 1.66 0.94 7.17
N SER A 277 1.06 0.13 6.28
CA SER A 277 0.31 -1.07 6.62
C SER A 277 1.10 -2.37 6.40
N ARG A 278 2.41 -2.28 6.15
CA ARG A 278 3.24 -3.45 5.84
C ARG A 278 3.32 -4.45 7.02
N PRO A 279 3.35 -5.77 6.75
CA PRO A 279 3.41 -6.81 7.79
C PRO A 279 4.59 -6.69 8.76
N GLU A 280 5.70 -6.09 8.33
CA GLU A 280 6.93 -5.86 9.10
C GLU A 280 6.69 -4.98 10.33
N LEU A 281 5.71 -4.07 10.26
CA LEU A 281 5.32 -3.18 11.36
C LEU A 281 4.42 -3.87 12.39
N VAL A 282 3.88 -5.05 12.08
CA VAL A 282 3.07 -5.82 13.02
C VAL A 282 3.98 -6.59 13.98
N PRO A 283 3.77 -6.53 15.30
CA PRO A 283 4.61 -7.27 16.26
C PRO A 283 4.52 -8.78 16.08
N ASP A 284 5.61 -9.51 16.31
CA ASP A 284 5.60 -10.96 16.38
C ASP A 284 4.99 -11.48 17.72
N ASP A 285 5.04 -12.80 17.94
CA ASP A 285 4.57 -13.43 19.19
C ASP A 285 5.34 -12.97 20.45
N ARG A 286 6.51 -12.34 20.30
CA ARG A 286 7.34 -11.78 21.38
C ARG A 286 7.20 -10.26 21.51
N GLY A 287 6.32 -9.63 20.71
CA GLY A 287 6.16 -8.18 20.70
C GLY A 287 7.21 -7.43 19.87
N ARG A 288 8.03 -8.15 19.10
CA ARG A 288 9.12 -7.56 18.32
C ARG A 288 8.66 -7.10 16.93
N ILE A 289 9.09 -5.93 16.49
CA ILE A 289 8.81 -5.40 15.15
C ILE A 289 10.05 -5.51 14.25
N LEU A 290 9.88 -5.73 12.95
CA LEU A 290 11.02 -5.65 12.04
C LEU A 290 11.39 -4.18 11.83
N PRO A 291 12.65 -3.87 11.43
CA PRO A 291 13.14 -2.51 11.35
C PRO A 291 12.18 -1.56 10.62
N MET A 292 11.77 -0.50 11.32
CA MET A 292 10.85 0.52 10.79
C MET A 292 11.51 1.43 9.75
N PHE A 293 12.84 1.47 9.72
CA PHE A 293 13.61 2.67 9.36
C PHE A 293 14.35 2.57 8.03
N THR A 294 13.94 1.69 7.12
CA THR A 294 14.65 1.55 5.84
C THR A 294 13.80 1.84 4.63
N ASP A 295 14.36 2.62 3.71
CA ASP A 295 13.61 3.19 2.59
C ASP A 295 13.23 2.13 1.53
N LYS A 296 13.83 0.93 1.59
CA LYS A 296 13.53 -0.19 0.68
C LYS A 296 12.04 -0.57 0.67
N TYR A 297 11.35 -0.40 1.81
CA TYR A 297 9.94 -0.76 1.92
C TYR A 297 9.04 0.16 1.09
N LEU A 298 9.50 1.36 0.77
CA LEU A 298 8.77 2.28 -0.11
C LEU A 298 8.82 1.80 -1.57
N SER A 299 9.98 1.32 -2.03
CA SER A 299 10.13 0.67 -3.35
C SER A 299 9.24 -0.58 -3.47
N ILE A 300 9.21 -1.39 -2.41
CA ILE A 300 8.33 -2.58 -2.34
C ILE A 300 6.86 -2.18 -2.38
N ALA A 301 6.45 -1.16 -1.60
CA ALA A 301 5.09 -0.66 -1.57
C ALA A 301 4.65 -0.11 -2.94
N PHE A 302 5.50 0.67 -3.60
CA PHE A 302 5.25 1.19 -4.94
C PHE A 302 5.08 0.08 -5.99
N PHE A 303 5.97 -0.91 -5.98
CA PHE A 303 5.86 -2.09 -6.84
C PHE A 303 4.53 -2.82 -6.62
N GLU A 304 4.15 -3.03 -5.35
CA GLU A 304 2.91 -3.71 -4.99
C GLU A 304 1.67 -2.94 -5.42
N VAL A 305 1.62 -1.62 -5.22
CA VAL A 305 0.49 -0.77 -5.63
C VAL A 305 0.23 -0.90 -7.14
N MET A 306 1.27 -0.79 -7.96
CA MET A 306 1.11 -0.88 -9.42
C MET A 306 0.75 -2.29 -9.87
N SER A 307 1.40 -3.33 -9.32
CA SER A 307 1.11 -4.72 -9.66
C SER A 307 -0.30 -5.14 -9.26
N ASP A 308 -0.74 -4.78 -8.05
CA ASP A 308 -2.06 -5.15 -7.55
C ASP A 308 -3.18 -4.41 -8.30
N SER A 309 -2.94 -3.16 -8.70
CA SER A 309 -3.92 -2.36 -9.48
C SER A 309 -4.14 -2.92 -10.87
N VAL A 310 -3.06 -3.28 -11.60
CA VAL A 310 -3.16 -3.95 -12.90
C VAL A 310 -3.86 -5.30 -12.76
N LYS A 311 -3.46 -6.10 -11.76
CA LYS A 311 -4.06 -7.41 -11.50
C LYS A 311 -5.56 -7.31 -11.21
N ALA A 312 -5.99 -6.36 -10.37
CA ALA A 312 -7.40 -6.16 -10.04
C ALA A 312 -8.23 -5.84 -11.30
N LEU A 313 -7.74 -4.94 -12.16
CA LEU A 313 -8.38 -4.60 -13.43
C LEU A 313 -8.51 -5.84 -14.34
N VAL A 314 -7.45 -6.62 -14.47
CA VAL A 314 -7.42 -7.83 -15.32
C VAL A 314 -8.34 -8.91 -14.77
N THR A 315 -8.41 -9.09 -13.44
CA THR A 315 -9.33 -10.05 -12.82
C THR A 315 -10.78 -9.69 -13.12
N TRP A 316 -11.15 -8.42 -12.96
CA TRP A 316 -12.52 -7.98 -13.26
C TRP A 316 -12.85 -8.07 -14.75
N GLU A 317 -11.88 -7.79 -15.62
CA GLU A 317 -12.05 -8.02 -17.04
C GLU A 317 -12.29 -9.50 -17.37
N TYR A 318 -11.56 -10.42 -16.73
CA TYR A 318 -11.79 -11.85 -16.89
C TYR A 318 -13.18 -12.27 -16.39
N ILE A 319 -13.62 -11.76 -15.23
CA ILE A 319 -14.97 -11.99 -14.70
C ILE A 319 -16.04 -11.53 -15.71
N VAL A 320 -15.90 -10.33 -16.28
CA VAL A 320 -16.83 -9.80 -17.29
C VAL A 320 -16.90 -10.71 -18.51
N HIS A 321 -15.75 -11.16 -19.03
CA HIS A 321 -15.72 -12.07 -20.18
C HIS A 321 -16.40 -13.41 -19.87
N LEU A 322 -16.11 -14.02 -18.71
CA LEU A 322 -16.75 -15.27 -18.30
C LEU A 322 -18.27 -15.12 -18.16
N LEU A 323 -18.76 -14.01 -17.60
CA LEU A 323 -20.18 -13.74 -17.49
C LEU A 323 -20.84 -13.57 -18.87
N ARG A 324 -20.20 -12.86 -19.81
CA ARG A 324 -20.67 -12.72 -21.19
C ARG A 324 -20.75 -14.06 -21.93
N MET A 325 -19.83 -15.00 -21.64
CA MET A 325 -19.92 -16.36 -22.18
C MET A 325 -21.17 -17.13 -21.72
N LEU A 326 -21.80 -16.71 -20.62
CA LEU A 326 -23.04 -17.28 -20.09
C LEU A 326 -24.30 -16.57 -20.63
N GLU A 327 -24.17 -15.45 -21.33
CA GLU A 327 -25.33 -14.78 -21.92
C GLU A 327 -26.00 -15.62 -23.03
N GLY A 328 -27.29 -15.36 -23.26
CA GLY A 328 -28.08 -16.07 -24.26
C GLY A 328 -28.06 -17.59 -24.07
N GLY A 329 -27.77 -18.33 -25.14
CA GLY A 329 -27.72 -19.79 -25.12
C GLY A 329 -26.56 -20.39 -24.31
N GLY A 330 -25.64 -19.58 -23.75
CA GLY A 330 -24.53 -20.05 -22.94
C GLY A 330 -24.96 -20.74 -21.64
N MET A 331 -26.08 -20.31 -21.05
CA MET A 331 -26.61 -20.89 -19.81
C MET A 331 -27.31 -22.25 -19.97
N ASP A 332 -27.77 -22.55 -21.17
CA ASP A 332 -28.43 -23.82 -21.50
C ASP A 332 -27.44 -24.86 -22.03
N ASP A 333 -26.22 -24.44 -22.36
CA ASP A 333 -25.16 -25.31 -22.84
C ASP A 333 -24.57 -26.14 -21.69
N LYS A 334 -24.87 -27.45 -21.70
CA LYS A 334 -24.48 -28.43 -20.69
C LYS A 334 -22.97 -28.64 -20.56
N ILE A 335 -22.17 -28.20 -21.55
CA ILE A 335 -20.71 -28.30 -21.54
C ILE A 335 -20.11 -26.97 -21.11
N LYS A 336 -20.56 -25.87 -21.73
CA LYS A 336 -20.02 -24.52 -21.47
C LYS A 336 -20.29 -24.08 -20.04
N ARG A 337 -21.54 -24.23 -19.58
CA ARG A 337 -21.96 -23.69 -18.28
C ARG A 337 -21.13 -24.25 -17.12
N PRO A 338 -20.96 -25.57 -16.92
CA PRO A 338 -20.16 -26.08 -15.80
C PRO A 338 -18.70 -25.61 -15.83
N LEU A 339 -18.10 -25.52 -17.03
CA LEU A 339 -16.72 -25.09 -17.20
C LEU A 339 -16.54 -23.61 -16.84
N VAL A 340 -17.37 -22.74 -17.42
CA VAL A 340 -17.31 -21.28 -17.20
C VAL A 340 -17.70 -20.94 -15.76
N MET A 341 -18.72 -21.58 -15.19
CA MET A 341 -19.12 -21.37 -13.79
C MET A 341 -18.03 -21.74 -12.79
N GLN A 342 -17.21 -22.75 -13.09
CA GLN A 342 -16.11 -23.13 -12.21
C GLN A 342 -14.95 -22.12 -12.27
N GLU A 343 -14.54 -21.66 -13.47
CA GLU A 343 -13.54 -20.59 -13.62
C GLU A 343 -14.03 -19.29 -12.96
N LEU A 344 -15.30 -18.93 -13.17
CA LEU A 344 -15.92 -17.73 -12.60
C LEU A 344 -15.93 -17.80 -11.07
N SER A 345 -16.37 -18.92 -10.50
CA SER A 345 -16.38 -19.10 -9.05
C SER A 345 -14.98 -18.99 -8.47
N ASN A 346 -13.99 -19.66 -9.05
CA ASN A 346 -12.62 -19.61 -8.56
C ASN A 346 -12.03 -18.19 -8.63
N THR A 347 -12.32 -17.46 -9.69
CA THR A 347 -11.88 -16.08 -9.88
C THR A 347 -12.54 -15.13 -8.87
N CYS A 348 -13.84 -15.28 -8.61
CA CYS A 348 -14.52 -14.50 -7.57
C CYS A 348 -13.95 -14.80 -6.17
N HIS A 349 -13.61 -16.06 -5.88
CA HIS A 349 -12.95 -16.42 -4.63
C HIS A 349 -11.55 -15.83 -4.53
N LEU A 350 -10.80 -15.71 -5.64
CA LEU A 350 -9.51 -15.01 -5.67
C LEU A 350 -9.68 -13.53 -5.24
N GLU A 351 -10.65 -12.81 -5.81
CA GLU A 351 -10.92 -11.41 -5.46
C GLU A 351 -11.41 -11.24 -4.02
N TYR A 352 -12.28 -12.13 -3.53
CA TYR A 352 -12.69 -12.13 -2.13
C TYR A 352 -11.50 -12.30 -1.17
N ARG A 353 -10.57 -13.20 -1.50
CA ARG A 353 -9.36 -13.41 -0.68
C ARG A 353 -8.42 -12.21 -0.73
N ARG A 354 -8.29 -11.54 -1.88
CA ARG A 354 -7.54 -10.29 -2.01
C ARG A 354 -8.13 -9.20 -1.10
N ALA A 355 -9.42 -8.90 -1.23
CA ALA A 355 -10.07 -7.87 -0.41
C ALA A 355 -10.03 -8.21 1.09
N GLN A 356 -10.19 -9.49 1.45
CA GLN A 356 -10.06 -9.93 2.85
C GLN A 356 -8.63 -9.76 3.39
N ALA A 357 -7.60 -10.03 2.57
CA ALA A 357 -6.22 -9.83 2.96
C ALA A 357 -5.91 -8.33 3.16
N GLU A 358 -6.46 -7.46 2.31
CA GLU A 358 -6.33 -6.01 2.43
C GLU A 358 -7.00 -5.48 3.71
N LEU A 359 -8.24 -5.91 4.00
CA LEU A 359 -8.89 -5.57 5.28
C LEU A 359 -8.05 -6.01 6.48
N ARG A 360 -7.50 -7.23 6.44
CA ARG A 360 -6.63 -7.73 7.51
C ARG A 360 -5.38 -6.85 7.67
N ARG A 361 -4.78 -6.43 6.55
CA ARG A 361 -3.63 -5.55 6.51
C ARG A 361 -3.94 -4.23 7.21
N GLN A 362 -5.01 -3.54 6.79
CA GLN A 362 -5.41 -2.25 7.38
C GLN A 362 -5.83 -2.33 8.85
N MET A 363 -6.47 -3.43 9.25
CA MET A 363 -6.85 -3.65 10.65
C MET A 363 -5.64 -3.97 11.55
N SER A 364 -4.50 -4.35 10.97
CA SER A 364 -3.28 -4.67 11.71
C SER A 364 -2.32 -3.49 11.93
N VAL A 365 -2.60 -2.34 11.31
CA VAL A 365 -1.80 -1.12 11.42
C VAL A 365 -1.59 -0.78 12.91
N PRO A 366 -0.35 -0.49 13.34
CA PRO A 366 -0.05 -0.13 14.73
C PRO A 366 -0.94 1.00 15.26
N PHE A 367 -1.24 0.96 16.56
CA PHE A 367 -2.10 1.95 17.25
C PHE A 367 -3.58 1.98 16.78
N GLY A 368 -3.97 1.17 15.80
CA GLY A 368 -5.36 0.98 15.40
C GLY A 368 -6.20 0.15 16.38
N VAL A 369 -7.53 0.25 16.27
CA VAL A 369 -8.51 -0.40 17.16
C VAL A 369 -8.30 -1.91 17.29
N ALA A 370 -7.86 -2.56 16.21
CA ALA A 370 -7.64 -4.01 16.16
C ALA A 370 -6.16 -4.42 16.22
N ALA A 371 -5.21 -3.47 16.29
CA ALA A 371 -3.77 -3.73 16.15
C ALA A 371 -3.24 -4.79 17.12
N GLY A 372 -3.67 -4.73 18.39
CA GLY A 372 -3.26 -5.66 19.45
C GLY A 372 -3.70 -7.11 19.23
N THR A 373 -4.58 -7.37 18.26
CA THR A 373 -5.14 -8.71 17.97
C THR A 373 -4.40 -9.46 16.87
N PHE A 374 -3.45 -8.80 16.20
CA PHE A 374 -2.65 -9.38 15.12
C PHE A 374 -1.22 -9.66 15.55
N LYS A 375 -0.60 -10.59 14.82
CA LYS A 375 0.81 -10.91 14.91
C LYS A 375 1.43 -11.12 13.52
N ARG A 376 2.71 -10.81 13.42
CA ARG A 376 3.55 -11.17 12.27
C ARG A 376 4.02 -12.61 12.40
N ILE A 377 3.99 -13.33 11.28
CA ILE A 377 4.67 -14.60 11.06
C ILE A 377 5.67 -14.39 9.92
N THR A 378 6.95 -14.50 10.21
CA THR A 378 8.03 -14.37 9.22
C THR A 378 8.54 -15.75 8.82
N THR A 379 8.70 -15.99 7.52
CA THR A 379 9.25 -17.24 6.96
C THR A 379 10.19 -16.88 5.82
N GLY A 380 11.49 -17.10 6.01
CA GLY A 380 12.52 -16.54 5.14
C GLY A 380 12.40 -15.02 5.06
N ASP A 381 12.40 -14.47 3.85
CA ASP A 381 12.25 -13.03 3.61
C ASP A 381 10.78 -12.58 3.48
N THR A 382 9.81 -13.44 3.84
CA THR A 382 8.38 -13.12 3.71
C THR A 382 7.70 -12.97 5.07
N SER A 383 6.98 -11.88 5.24
CA SER A 383 6.18 -11.61 6.44
C SER A 383 4.69 -11.71 6.12
N LYS A 384 3.92 -12.36 7.01
CA LYS A 384 2.47 -12.51 6.91
C LYS A 384 1.78 -12.12 8.20
N ILE A 385 0.55 -11.65 8.08
CA ILE A 385 -0.27 -11.23 9.22
C ILE A 385 -1.22 -12.37 9.61
N ALA A 386 -1.25 -12.71 10.90
CA ALA A 386 -2.14 -13.70 11.48
C ALA A 386 -2.82 -13.14 12.74
N LEU A 387 -3.95 -13.75 13.11
CA LEU A 387 -4.65 -13.41 14.36
C LEU A 387 -3.94 -14.06 15.56
N LYS A 388 -3.82 -13.33 16.67
CA LYS A 388 -3.30 -13.83 17.95
C LYS A 388 -4.31 -14.71 18.69
N ARG A 389 -5.60 -14.39 18.57
CA ARG A 389 -6.70 -14.99 19.32
C ARG A 389 -7.90 -15.26 18.42
N GLN A 390 -8.83 -16.08 18.91
CA GLN A 390 -10.04 -16.38 18.17
C GLN A 390 -10.99 -15.17 18.21
N PRO A 391 -11.70 -14.85 17.11
CA PRO A 391 -12.65 -13.74 17.11
C PRO A 391 -13.71 -13.87 18.21
N SER A 392 -14.11 -15.09 18.57
CA SER A 392 -15.11 -15.37 19.62
C SER A 392 -14.75 -14.82 21.00
N ASP A 393 -13.47 -14.59 21.28
CA ASP A 393 -13.01 -14.12 22.58
C ASP A 393 -13.47 -12.68 22.87
N TYR A 394 -13.86 -11.93 21.84
CA TYR A 394 -14.32 -10.54 21.94
C TYR A 394 -15.85 -10.38 21.90
N THR A 395 -16.60 -11.49 21.80
CA THR A 395 -18.06 -11.43 21.58
C THR A 395 -18.80 -10.58 22.62
N VAL A 396 -18.36 -10.63 23.88
CA VAL A 396 -18.99 -9.90 25.00
C VAL A 396 -18.28 -8.56 25.27
N SER A 397 -16.95 -8.54 25.23
CA SER A 397 -16.15 -7.36 25.62
C SER A 397 -16.11 -6.28 24.55
N ASN A 398 -16.09 -6.66 23.27
CA ASN A 398 -16.08 -5.73 22.14
C ASN A 398 -16.75 -6.37 20.91
N PRO A 399 -18.09 -6.27 20.79
CA PRO A 399 -18.85 -6.85 19.69
C PRO A 399 -18.42 -6.33 18.31
N GLN A 400 -18.07 -5.05 18.18
CA GLN A 400 -17.59 -4.48 16.93
C GLN A 400 -16.30 -5.18 16.48
N LEU A 401 -15.32 -5.28 17.38
CA LEU A 401 -14.07 -5.99 17.13
C LEU A 401 -14.32 -7.47 16.82
N HIS A 402 -15.26 -8.13 17.50
CA HIS A 402 -15.65 -9.50 17.16
C HIS A 402 -16.08 -9.64 15.70
N TYR A 403 -16.98 -8.77 15.21
CA TYR A 403 -17.44 -8.82 13.82
C TYR A 403 -16.32 -8.49 12.82
N THR A 404 -15.50 -7.48 13.10
CA THR A 404 -14.34 -7.13 12.28
C THR A 404 -13.35 -8.28 12.18
N LEU A 405 -12.99 -8.93 13.30
CA LEU A 405 -12.06 -10.06 13.28
C LEU A 405 -12.64 -11.29 12.58
N ARG A 406 -13.97 -11.49 12.60
CA ARG A 406 -14.63 -12.50 11.77
C ARG A 406 -14.43 -12.21 10.30
N LEU A 407 -14.57 -10.96 9.85
CA LEU A 407 -14.32 -10.59 8.46
C LEU A 407 -12.84 -10.79 8.07
N CYS A 408 -11.90 -10.53 8.98
CA CYS A 408 -10.47 -10.73 8.76
C CYS A 408 -10.01 -12.21 8.78
N HIS A 409 -10.83 -13.14 9.28
CA HIS A 409 -10.41 -14.52 9.53
C HIS A 409 -10.31 -15.37 8.24
N ASN A 410 -9.20 -16.09 8.06
CA ASN A 410 -8.94 -16.91 6.86
C ASN A 410 -10.04 -17.97 6.58
N ASP A 411 -10.67 -18.51 7.62
CA ASP A 411 -11.69 -19.54 7.43
C ASP A 411 -13.08 -19.00 7.09
N THR A 412 -13.29 -17.68 7.19
CA THR A 412 -14.59 -17.07 6.93
C THR A 412 -14.89 -17.10 5.43
N ARG A 413 -15.97 -17.81 5.09
CA ARG A 413 -16.46 -17.94 3.70
C ARG A 413 -17.27 -16.71 3.32
N HIS A 414 -17.34 -16.39 2.03
CA HIS A 414 -18.11 -15.24 1.53
C HIS A 414 -19.60 -15.24 1.99
N THR A 415 -20.23 -16.42 2.07
CA THR A 415 -21.62 -16.57 2.56
C THR A 415 -21.79 -16.24 4.05
N GLU A 416 -20.76 -16.50 4.85
CA GLU A 416 -20.74 -16.12 6.27
C GLU A 416 -20.36 -14.65 6.43
N ALA A 417 -19.42 -14.17 5.60
CA ALA A 417 -18.96 -12.79 5.58
C ALA A 417 -20.11 -11.81 5.35
N ALA A 418 -21.07 -12.12 4.47
CA ALA A 418 -22.28 -11.32 4.30
C ALA A 418 -23.06 -11.12 5.61
N LYS A 419 -23.17 -12.16 6.43
CA LYS A 419 -23.86 -12.08 7.73
C LYS A 419 -23.06 -11.26 8.75
N TRP A 420 -21.74 -11.40 8.75
CA TRP A 420 -20.87 -10.62 9.63
C TRP A 420 -20.83 -9.15 9.25
N MET A 421 -20.84 -8.85 7.95
CA MET A 421 -20.93 -7.49 7.43
C MET A 421 -22.24 -6.84 7.88
N GLN A 422 -23.38 -7.53 7.73
CA GLN A 422 -24.66 -7.01 8.21
C GLN A 422 -24.65 -6.74 9.72
N LYS A 423 -24.11 -7.65 10.53
CA LYS A 423 -24.01 -7.45 11.98
C LYS A 423 -23.13 -6.26 12.35
N LEU A 424 -22.04 -6.04 11.62
CA LEU A 424 -21.16 -4.89 11.81
C LEU A 424 -21.86 -3.59 11.43
N ASP A 425 -22.61 -3.58 10.32
CA ASP A 425 -23.39 -2.44 9.85
C ASP A 425 -24.50 -2.07 10.85
N ASP A 426 -25.24 -3.07 11.35
CA ASP A 426 -26.25 -2.91 12.39
C ASP A 426 -25.63 -2.37 13.70
N HIS A 427 -24.42 -2.83 14.06
CA HIS A 427 -23.70 -2.34 15.23
C HIS A 427 -23.29 -0.88 15.05
N ASN A 428 -22.64 -0.55 13.93
CA ASN A 428 -22.17 0.81 13.65
C ASN A 428 -23.31 1.82 13.54
N THR A 429 -24.48 1.38 13.05
CA THR A 429 -25.70 2.21 13.03
C THR A 429 -26.21 2.53 14.44
N ARG A 430 -26.12 1.57 15.37
CA ARG A 430 -26.54 1.76 16.77
C ARG A 430 -25.49 2.48 17.62
N TYR A 431 -24.21 2.35 17.27
CA TYR A 431 -23.08 2.92 17.99
C TYR A 431 -22.14 3.67 17.03
N PRO A 432 -22.53 4.87 16.56
CA PRO A 432 -21.74 5.63 15.59
C PRO A 432 -20.34 6.00 16.09
N ASP A 433 -20.18 6.21 17.39
CA ASP A 433 -18.89 6.55 18.02
C ASP A 433 -17.87 5.41 17.87
N ASP A 434 -18.32 4.15 17.87
CA ASP A 434 -17.45 2.99 17.65
C ASP A 434 -16.94 2.97 16.20
N PHE A 435 -17.79 3.33 15.23
CA PHE A 435 -17.39 3.44 13.82
C PHE A 435 -16.40 4.59 13.59
N GLN A 436 -16.56 5.71 14.30
CA GLN A 436 -15.64 6.85 14.23
C GLN A 436 -14.21 6.54 14.71
N ARG A 437 -14.00 5.44 15.45
CA ARG A 437 -12.65 5.01 15.87
C ARG A 437 -11.84 4.35 14.75
N LEU A 438 -12.48 3.90 13.67
CA LEU A 438 -11.77 3.37 12.52
C LEU A 438 -11.09 4.51 11.76
N SER A 439 -9.92 4.26 11.17
CA SER A 439 -9.30 5.23 10.25
C SER A 439 -10.02 5.23 8.90
N GLU A 440 -9.76 6.25 8.08
CA GLU A 440 -10.26 6.33 6.71
C GLU A 440 -9.86 5.09 5.89
N ASP A 441 -8.58 4.69 5.94
CA ASP A 441 -8.06 3.50 5.25
C ASP A 441 -8.76 2.20 5.69
N GLN A 442 -9.08 2.08 6.99
CA GLN A 442 -9.80 0.92 7.53
C GLN A 442 -11.24 0.87 7.03
N VAL A 443 -11.90 2.02 6.91
CA VAL A 443 -13.25 2.11 6.33
C VAL A 443 -13.22 1.80 4.84
N GLN A 444 -12.22 2.31 4.11
CA GLN A 444 -12.06 2.02 2.69
C GLN A 444 -11.89 0.52 2.44
N ALA A 445 -10.96 -0.14 3.15
CA ALA A 445 -10.75 -1.58 3.00
C ALA A 445 -11.97 -2.42 3.42
N LEU A 446 -12.74 -1.97 4.42
CA LEU A 446 -14.00 -2.61 4.81
C LEU A 446 -15.05 -2.49 3.70
N GLY A 447 -15.16 -1.30 3.11
CA GLY A 447 -16.05 -1.04 2.00
C GLY A 447 -15.69 -1.88 0.77
N ASP A 448 -14.41 -1.98 0.42
CA ASP A 448 -13.93 -2.80 -0.71
C ASP A 448 -14.39 -4.26 -0.52
N LEU A 449 -14.20 -4.80 0.69
CA LEU A 449 -14.67 -6.14 1.01
C LEU A 449 -16.20 -6.26 0.90
N ALA A 450 -16.95 -5.25 1.34
CA ALA A 450 -18.42 -5.22 1.24
C ALA A 450 -18.91 -5.27 -0.21
N ILE A 451 -18.25 -4.55 -1.12
CA ILE A 451 -18.55 -4.60 -2.56
C ILE A 451 -18.37 -6.02 -3.11
N ILE A 452 -17.23 -6.67 -2.82
CA ILE A 452 -16.97 -8.04 -3.30
C ILE A 452 -17.99 -9.03 -2.73
N ILE A 453 -18.31 -8.93 -1.43
CA ILE A 453 -19.30 -9.78 -0.77
C ILE A 453 -20.68 -9.59 -1.41
N SER A 454 -21.08 -8.34 -1.67
CA SER A 454 -22.34 -8.02 -2.33
C SER A 454 -22.41 -8.64 -3.72
N PHE A 455 -21.37 -8.45 -4.54
CA PHE A 455 -21.30 -9.04 -5.88
C PHE A 455 -21.40 -10.57 -5.84
N MET A 456 -20.62 -11.23 -4.97
CA MET A 456 -20.68 -12.69 -4.82
C MET A 456 -22.03 -13.19 -4.32
N HIS A 457 -22.71 -12.41 -3.45
CA HIS A 457 -24.05 -12.73 -3.00
C HIS A 457 -25.05 -12.67 -4.16
N THR A 458 -25.06 -11.57 -4.92
CA THR A 458 -25.89 -11.42 -6.13
C THR A 458 -25.63 -12.55 -7.11
N LEU A 459 -24.36 -12.81 -7.44
CA LEU A 459 -23.94 -13.89 -8.34
C LEU A 459 -24.45 -15.27 -7.87
N SER A 460 -24.34 -15.56 -6.56
CA SER A 460 -24.81 -16.82 -5.98
C SER A 460 -26.32 -16.99 -6.10
N THR A 461 -27.08 -15.91 -5.90
CA THR A 461 -28.55 -15.93 -6.03
C THR A 461 -29.04 -16.04 -7.47
N SER A 462 -28.27 -15.53 -8.44
CA SER A 462 -28.63 -15.51 -9.86
C SER A 462 -28.18 -16.76 -10.63
N LEU A 463 -26.98 -17.28 -10.35
CA LEU A 463 -26.34 -18.32 -11.18
C LEU A 463 -26.10 -19.66 -10.44
N ALA A 464 -26.40 -19.75 -9.15
CA ALA A 464 -26.08 -20.89 -8.29
C ALA A 464 -24.58 -21.26 -8.34
N MET A 465 -23.78 -20.45 -7.65
CA MET A 465 -22.32 -20.59 -7.58
C MET A 465 -21.86 -21.99 -7.15
N VAL A 466 -20.87 -22.52 -7.86
CA VAL A 466 -20.19 -23.77 -7.50
C VAL A 466 -19.15 -23.50 -6.41
N ALA A 467 -18.85 -24.48 -5.56
CA ALA A 467 -17.75 -24.37 -4.61
C ALA A 467 -16.41 -24.14 -5.34
N GLY A 468 -15.53 -23.34 -4.74
CA GLY A 468 -14.18 -23.15 -5.25
C GLY A 468 -13.41 -24.47 -5.33
N SER A 469 -12.64 -24.65 -6.40
CA SER A 469 -11.85 -25.85 -6.68
C SER A 469 -10.39 -25.53 -6.92
N LYS A 470 -9.49 -26.30 -6.30
CA LYS A 470 -8.04 -26.22 -6.55
C LYS A 470 -7.58 -27.07 -7.74
N LYS A 471 -8.49 -27.77 -8.42
CA LYS A 471 -8.18 -28.72 -9.50
C LYS A 471 -8.93 -28.40 -10.79
N LEU A 472 -10.18 -27.96 -10.68
CA LEU A 472 -11.04 -27.60 -11.79
C LEU A 472 -11.12 -26.08 -11.88
N GLY A 473 -11.20 -25.53 -13.09
CA GLY A 473 -11.37 -24.09 -13.29
C GLY A 473 -10.15 -23.25 -12.85
N VAL A 474 -8.94 -23.79 -13.00
CA VAL A 474 -7.71 -23.17 -12.47
C VAL A 474 -6.88 -22.44 -13.53
N LEU A 475 -7.42 -22.17 -14.72
CA LEU A 475 -6.65 -21.54 -15.80
C LEU A 475 -6.14 -20.16 -15.38
N PHE A 476 -7.05 -19.30 -14.93
CA PHE A 476 -6.69 -17.94 -14.54
C PHE A 476 -6.00 -17.88 -13.17
N THR A 477 -6.59 -18.55 -12.17
CA THR A 477 -6.05 -18.53 -10.79
C THR A 477 -4.68 -19.19 -10.69
N GLY A 478 -4.43 -20.27 -11.45
CA GLY A 478 -3.13 -20.94 -11.51
C GLY A 478 -2.05 -20.06 -12.13
N ARG A 479 -2.30 -19.50 -13.32
CA ARG A 479 -1.34 -18.61 -14.00
C ARG A 479 -1.06 -17.34 -13.23
N THR A 480 -2.08 -16.77 -12.59
CA THR A 480 -1.92 -15.59 -11.75
C THR A 480 -1.02 -15.88 -10.56
N MET A 481 -1.18 -17.04 -9.90
CA MET A 481 -0.32 -17.47 -8.80
C MET A 481 1.13 -17.71 -9.26
N GLU A 482 1.33 -18.28 -10.46
CA GLU A 482 2.66 -18.44 -11.06
C GLU A 482 3.32 -17.07 -11.33
N LEU A 483 2.57 -16.12 -11.90
CA LEU A 483 3.05 -14.77 -12.15
C LEU A 483 3.33 -14.01 -10.85
N ASP A 484 2.48 -14.12 -9.83
CA ASP A 484 2.71 -13.53 -8.50
C ASP A 484 4.02 -14.05 -7.89
N THR A 485 4.29 -15.35 -8.04
CA THR A 485 5.53 -15.98 -7.54
C THR A 485 6.76 -15.45 -8.28
N GLU A 486 6.65 -15.22 -9.58
CA GLU A 486 7.70 -14.62 -10.41
C GLU A 486 7.95 -13.15 -10.03
N LEU A 487 6.89 -12.34 -9.96
CA LEU A 487 6.99 -10.93 -9.60
C LEU A 487 7.51 -10.72 -8.18
N ALA A 488 7.20 -11.63 -7.24
CA ALA A 488 7.74 -11.60 -5.89
C ALA A 488 9.28 -11.71 -5.84
N GLN A 489 9.91 -12.37 -6.81
CA GLN A 489 11.37 -12.45 -6.91
C GLN A 489 11.94 -11.10 -7.32
N TYR A 490 11.36 -10.47 -8.34
CA TYR A 490 11.82 -9.16 -8.82
C TYR A 490 11.61 -8.06 -7.78
N LYS A 491 10.50 -8.13 -7.04
CA LYS A 491 10.15 -7.16 -5.99
C LYS A 491 11.24 -7.00 -4.92
N LEU A 492 11.95 -8.07 -4.56
CA LEU A 492 13.02 -8.02 -3.55
C LEU A 492 14.29 -7.32 -4.04
N GLU A 493 14.47 -7.22 -5.35
CA GLU A 493 15.61 -6.57 -6.01
C GLU A 493 15.29 -5.15 -6.49
N ALA A 494 14.00 -4.75 -6.44
CA ALA A 494 13.54 -3.47 -6.95
C ALA A 494 13.93 -2.33 -6.00
N ASP A 495 14.59 -1.31 -6.55
CA ASP A 495 14.96 -0.09 -5.83
C ASP A 495 14.67 1.15 -6.67
N PHE A 496 13.70 1.94 -6.22
CA PHE A 496 13.28 3.18 -6.84
C PHE A 496 13.53 4.38 -5.92
N GLY A 497 14.37 4.22 -4.90
CA GLY A 497 14.54 5.20 -3.83
C GLY A 497 14.97 6.59 -4.31
N ASP A 498 15.69 6.69 -5.44
CA ASP A 498 16.07 7.98 -6.03
C ASP A 498 14.86 8.83 -6.48
N HIS A 499 13.69 8.21 -6.67
CA HIS A 499 12.44 8.89 -6.97
C HIS A 499 11.48 8.89 -5.78
N LEU A 500 11.51 7.87 -4.93
CA LEU A 500 10.49 7.68 -3.90
C LEU A 500 10.83 8.35 -2.57
N VAL A 501 12.10 8.61 -2.29
CA VAL A 501 12.57 9.01 -0.95
C VAL A 501 12.90 10.50 -0.91
N PRO A 502 12.51 11.24 0.15
CA PRO A 502 11.75 10.83 1.34
C PRO A 502 10.26 10.63 1.03
N VAL A 503 9.50 10.21 2.05
CA VAL A 503 8.02 10.18 1.99
C VAL A 503 7.50 11.51 1.41
N ASP A 504 6.50 11.45 0.54
CA ASP A 504 5.91 12.57 -0.22
C ASP A 504 6.72 13.12 -1.40
N ASN A 505 7.88 12.53 -1.74
CA ASN A 505 8.68 13.01 -2.87
C ASN A 505 7.94 12.91 -4.23
N PHE A 506 6.92 12.05 -4.33
CA PHE A 506 6.04 11.95 -5.50
C PHE A 506 5.36 13.27 -5.89
N LEU A 507 5.11 14.14 -4.91
CA LEU A 507 4.41 15.40 -5.13
C LEU A 507 5.28 16.43 -5.86
N ALA A 508 6.60 16.20 -5.95
CA ALA A 508 7.48 17.05 -6.72
C ALA A 508 7.23 16.88 -8.24
N PRO A 509 7.24 17.97 -9.03
CA PRO A 509 6.96 17.91 -10.46
C PRO A 509 7.82 16.89 -11.21
N GLY A 510 7.18 15.99 -11.95
CA GLY A 510 7.83 14.97 -12.77
C GLY A 510 8.37 13.74 -12.03
N VAL A 511 8.43 13.76 -10.68
CA VAL A 511 8.99 12.63 -9.91
C VAL A 511 8.12 11.38 -10.03
N ALA A 512 6.80 11.50 -9.92
CA ALA A 512 5.88 10.37 -10.12
C ALA A 512 6.02 9.74 -11.52
N SER A 513 6.13 10.56 -12.56
CA SER A 513 6.33 10.07 -13.93
C SER A 513 7.66 9.33 -14.09
N ASN A 514 8.73 9.85 -13.51
CA ASN A 514 10.05 9.21 -13.53
C ASN A 514 10.04 7.88 -12.76
N ALA A 515 9.35 7.81 -11.61
CA ALA A 515 9.21 6.56 -10.86
C ALA A 515 8.46 5.47 -11.65
N LEU A 516 7.35 5.84 -12.32
CA LEU A 516 6.59 4.93 -13.18
C LEU A 516 7.42 4.45 -14.37
N GLN A 517 8.24 5.33 -14.96
CA GLN A 517 9.16 4.97 -16.03
C GLN A 517 10.24 4.00 -15.55
N ALA A 518 10.86 4.26 -14.38
CA ALA A 518 11.87 3.39 -13.79
C ALA A 518 11.31 1.98 -13.49
N LEU A 519 10.07 1.89 -12.98
CA LEU A 519 9.40 0.60 -12.78
C LEU A 519 9.16 -0.14 -14.11
N ASN A 520 8.74 0.58 -15.14
CA ASN A 520 8.53 0.00 -16.47
C ASN A 520 9.84 -0.55 -17.08
N GLU A 521 10.93 0.21 -16.97
CA GLU A 521 12.27 -0.22 -17.42
C GLU A 521 12.79 -1.43 -16.64
N PHE A 522 12.65 -1.40 -15.31
CA PHE A 522 13.01 -2.52 -14.45
C PHE A 522 12.28 -3.82 -14.84
N LEU A 523 10.98 -3.76 -15.13
CA LEU A 523 10.20 -4.93 -15.55
C LEU A 523 10.55 -5.38 -16.98
N LEU A 524 10.86 -4.47 -17.89
CA LEU A 524 11.38 -4.83 -19.21
C LEU A 524 12.69 -5.60 -19.12
N GLU A 525 13.60 -5.19 -18.22
CA GLU A 525 14.86 -5.87 -17.97
C GLU A 525 14.63 -7.27 -17.37
N ARG A 526 13.85 -7.34 -16.28
CA ARG A 526 13.70 -8.57 -15.48
C ARG A 526 12.72 -9.59 -16.04
N ALA A 527 11.58 -9.13 -16.57
CA ALA A 527 10.51 -9.99 -17.08
C ALA A 527 10.50 -10.11 -18.61
N GLY A 528 11.25 -9.25 -19.31
CA GLY A 528 11.37 -9.21 -20.78
C GLY A 528 10.28 -8.43 -21.49
N ILE A 529 9.27 -7.94 -20.77
CA ILE A 529 8.11 -7.24 -21.31
C ILE A 529 7.47 -6.36 -20.22
N ARG A 530 6.66 -5.37 -20.62
CA ARG A 530 5.95 -4.44 -19.70
C ARG A 530 4.90 -5.15 -18.85
N LEU A 531 4.64 -4.63 -17.64
CA LEU A 531 3.68 -5.19 -16.69
C LEU A 531 2.28 -5.38 -17.28
N GLY A 532 1.77 -4.34 -17.94
CA GLY A 532 0.45 -4.38 -18.56
C GLY A 532 0.34 -5.50 -19.60
N LEU A 533 1.36 -5.65 -20.44
CA LEU A 533 1.40 -6.69 -21.47
C LEU A 533 1.54 -8.11 -20.86
N LEU A 534 2.23 -8.27 -19.72
CA LEU A 534 2.29 -9.55 -18.99
C LEU A 534 0.89 -10.03 -18.60
N TYR A 535 0.10 -9.15 -18.00
CA TYR A 535 -1.25 -9.49 -17.57
C TYR A 535 -2.22 -9.58 -18.74
N GLU A 536 -2.06 -8.76 -19.77
CA GLU A 536 -2.83 -8.83 -21.00
C GLU A 536 -2.63 -10.18 -21.71
N ASP A 537 -1.39 -10.65 -21.79
CA ASP A 537 -1.08 -11.98 -22.33
C ASP A 537 -1.70 -13.09 -21.52
N LEU A 538 -1.58 -13.00 -20.19
CA LEU A 538 -2.19 -13.95 -19.27
C LEU A 538 -3.70 -14.03 -19.50
N LEU A 539 -4.38 -12.88 -19.59
CA LEU A 539 -5.82 -12.79 -19.85
C LEU A 539 -6.20 -13.47 -21.18
N HIS A 540 -5.56 -13.07 -22.27
CA HIS A 540 -5.86 -13.60 -23.61
C HIS A 540 -5.61 -15.11 -23.68
N ASP A 541 -4.48 -15.58 -23.15
CA ASP A 541 -4.15 -17.01 -23.15
C ASP A 541 -5.13 -17.80 -22.27
N CYS A 542 -5.62 -17.22 -21.16
CA CYS A 542 -6.65 -17.85 -20.33
C CYS A 542 -7.99 -17.97 -21.05
N LEU A 543 -8.46 -16.90 -21.70
CA LEU A 543 -9.72 -16.90 -22.45
C LEU A 543 -9.68 -17.90 -23.61
N LYS A 544 -8.59 -17.90 -24.38
CA LYS A 544 -8.35 -18.85 -25.46
C LYS A 544 -8.39 -20.30 -24.99
N ASP A 545 -7.83 -20.60 -23.81
CA ASP A 545 -7.83 -21.95 -23.27
C ASP A 545 -9.20 -22.38 -22.72
N VAL A 546 -10.01 -21.43 -22.19
CA VAL A 546 -11.41 -21.69 -21.84
C VAL A 546 -12.20 -22.09 -23.10
N GLU A 547 -12.08 -21.31 -24.17
CA GLU A 547 -12.74 -21.61 -25.47
C GLU A 547 -12.27 -22.92 -26.08
N LYS A 548 -10.96 -23.19 -26.03
CA LYS A 548 -10.39 -24.45 -26.50
C LYS A 548 -10.92 -25.65 -25.71
N LYS A 549 -10.94 -25.57 -24.37
CA LYS A 549 -11.50 -26.65 -23.54
C LYS A 549 -12.97 -26.91 -23.82
N TYR A 550 -13.75 -25.85 -24.05
CA TYR A 550 -15.14 -25.98 -24.46
C TYR A 550 -15.27 -26.67 -25.82
N SER A 551 -14.50 -26.22 -26.82
CA SER A 551 -14.51 -26.79 -28.17
C SER A 551 -14.08 -28.26 -28.18
N ASP A 552 -13.00 -28.60 -27.46
CA ASP A 552 -12.51 -29.98 -27.31
C ASP A 552 -13.56 -30.86 -26.61
N ALA A 553 -14.23 -30.35 -25.57
CA ALA A 553 -15.28 -31.08 -24.87
C ALA A 553 -16.51 -31.31 -25.76
N LYS A 554 -16.87 -30.34 -26.60
CA LYS A 554 -17.96 -30.47 -27.58
C LYS A 554 -17.62 -31.51 -28.65
N LEU A 555 -16.42 -31.45 -29.23
CA LEU A 555 -15.91 -32.44 -30.18
C LEU A 555 -15.84 -33.84 -29.55
N ARG A 556 -15.50 -33.96 -28.27
CA ARG A 556 -15.51 -35.24 -27.53
C ARG A 556 -16.92 -35.77 -27.36
N LEU A 557 -17.92 -34.93 -27.07
CA LEU A 557 -19.31 -35.36 -26.96
C LEU A 557 -19.82 -35.86 -28.32
N GLU A 558 -19.52 -35.13 -29.40
CA GLU A 558 -19.87 -35.50 -30.78
C GLU A 558 -19.16 -36.78 -31.26
N LYS A 559 -17.94 -37.04 -30.79
CA LYS A 559 -17.19 -38.28 -31.08
C LYS A 559 -17.57 -39.45 -30.16
N ALA A 560 -17.97 -39.20 -28.92
CA ALA A 560 -18.43 -40.21 -27.97
C ALA A 560 -19.79 -40.81 -28.37
N GLU A 561 -20.54 -40.17 -29.27
CA GLU A 561 -21.69 -40.76 -29.96
C GLU A 561 -21.29 -41.72 -31.10
N LYS A 562 -20.00 -41.86 -31.45
CA LYS A 562 -19.56 -42.68 -32.60
C LYS A 562 -18.41 -43.68 -32.42
N ASP A 563 -17.66 -43.73 -31.32
CA ASP A 563 -16.89 -44.93 -30.94
C ASP A 563 -16.20 -44.80 -29.58
N GLN A 564 -16.12 -45.93 -28.87
CA GLN A 564 -15.42 -46.10 -27.59
C GLN A 564 -13.92 -46.33 -27.80
N GLN A 565 -13.07 -45.34 -27.53
CA GLN A 565 -11.65 -45.60 -27.23
C GLN A 565 -11.17 -44.78 -26.01
N PRO A 566 -10.46 -45.42 -25.05
CA PRO A 566 -9.92 -44.75 -23.87
C PRO A 566 -8.61 -44.02 -24.19
N TYR A 567 -8.53 -42.76 -23.79
CA TYR A 567 -7.34 -41.92 -23.97
C TYR A 567 -6.46 -41.89 -22.71
N VAL A 568 -5.14 -41.98 -22.91
CA VAL A 568 -4.08 -41.85 -21.90
C VAL A 568 -3.66 -40.37 -21.78
N PRO A 569 -3.66 -39.76 -20.58
CA PRO A 569 -3.26 -38.37 -20.40
C PRO A 569 -1.82 -38.11 -20.86
N LEU A 570 -1.60 -37.03 -21.62
CA LEU A 570 -0.26 -36.51 -21.86
C LEU A 570 0.37 -36.04 -20.53
N PRO A 571 1.66 -36.36 -20.29
CA PRO A 571 2.35 -35.93 -19.08
C PRO A 571 2.45 -34.39 -19.04
N PRO A 572 2.50 -33.79 -17.83
CA PRO A 572 2.78 -32.38 -17.69
C PRO A 572 4.14 -32.08 -18.33
N GLY A 573 4.18 -31.11 -19.25
CA GLY A 573 5.44 -30.62 -19.79
C GLY A 573 6.30 -30.02 -18.67
N GLU A 574 7.59 -30.27 -18.71
CA GLU A 574 8.55 -29.72 -17.75
C GLU A 574 8.47 -28.18 -17.71
N ALA A 575 8.59 -27.62 -16.51
CA ALA A 575 8.59 -26.18 -16.30
C ALA A 575 9.80 -25.56 -17.04
N LYS A 576 9.52 -24.69 -18.01
CA LYS A 576 10.57 -24.06 -18.82
C LYS A 576 11.39 -23.08 -17.98
N PRO A 577 12.72 -23.00 -18.17
CA PRO A 577 13.59 -22.06 -17.45
C PRO A 577 13.13 -20.60 -17.60
N ALA A 578 13.41 -19.75 -16.61
CA ALA A 578 13.04 -18.33 -16.63
C ALA A 578 13.61 -17.59 -17.85
N SER A 579 14.87 -17.85 -18.23
CA SER A 579 15.51 -17.28 -19.41
C SER A 579 14.78 -17.61 -20.71
N PHE A 580 14.27 -18.85 -20.85
CA PHE A 580 13.48 -19.25 -22.00
C PHE A 580 12.15 -18.48 -22.05
N ARG A 581 11.48 -18.33 -20.91
CA ARG A 581 10.20 -17.59 -20.81
C ARG A 581 10.38 -16.11 -21.16
N ILE A 582 11.45 -15.49 -20.67
CA ILE A 582 11.81 -14.09 -20.97
C ILE A 582 12.04 -13.90 -22.47
N GLU A 583 12.83 -14.78 -23.10
CA GLU A 583 13.10 -14.69 -24.55
C GLU A 583 11.83 -14.91 -25.37
N GLN A 584 11.00 -15.87 -24.99
CA GLN A 584 9.70 -16.10 -25.65
C GLN A 584 8.79 -14.88 -25.57
N ARG A 585 8.74 -14.17 -24.43
CA ARG A 585 7.97 -12.93 -24.27
C ARG A 585 8.52 -11.81 -25.14
N ARG A 586 9.85 -11.66 -25.22
CA ARG A 586 10.51 -10.68 -26.09
C ARG A 586 10.18 -10.91 -27.56
N GLU A 587 10.23 -12.16 -28.02
CA GLU A 587 9.84 -12.52 -29.39
C GLU A 587 8.34 -12.25 -29.64
N LYS A 588 7.45 -12.58 -28.69
CA LYS A 588 6.00 -12.25 -28.80
C LYS A 588 5.74 -10.75 -28.84
N ALA A 589 6.56 -9.95 -28.15
CA ALA A 589 6.45 -8.50 -28.16
C ALA A 589 6.88 -7.89 -29.51
N LYS A 590 7.91 -8.45 -30.17
CA LYS A 590 8.38 -7.99 -31.49
C LYS A 590 7.33 -8.14 -32.60
N THR A 591 6.40 -9.10 -32.46
CA THR A 591 5.35 -9.33 -33.47
C THR A 591 4.10 -8.45 -33.27
N ARG A 592 4.07 -7.57 -32.26
CA ARG A 592 2.94 -6.65 -32.02
C ARG A 592 3.09 -5.36 -32.81
N PRO A 593 1.98 -4.71 -33.21
CA PRO A 593 2.02 -3.35 -33.74
C PRO A 593 2.69 -2.39 -32.76
N ALA A 594 3.63 -1.57 -33.22
CA ALA A 594 4.41 -0.67 -32.38
C ALA A 594 3.55 0.42 -31.67
N ASP A 595 2.37 0.71 -32.20
CA ASP A 595 1.49 1.79 -31.74
C ASP A 595 0.36 1.32 -30.81
N GLU A 596 0.22 0.03 -30.53
CA GLU A 596 -0.82 -0.47 -29.60
C GLU A 596 -0.40 -0.27 -28.13
N MET A 597 -0.95 0.76 -27.49
CA MET A 597 -0.88 0.93 -26.04
C MET A 597 -1.83 -0.06 -25.35
N SER A 598 -1.29 -0.82 -24.40
CA SER A 598 -2.07 -1.72 -23.56
C SER A 598 -3.03 -0.92 -22.67
N ALA A 599 -4.27 -1.37 -22.53
CA ALA A 599 -5.21 -0.83 -21.55
C ALA A 599 -4.71 -0.97 -20.10
N TYR A 600 -3.71 -1.83 -19.89
CA TYR A 600 -3.11 -2.17 -18.59
C TYR A 600 -1.74 -1.50 -18.38
N ASP A 601 -1.37 -0.55 -19.24
CA ASP A 601 -0.08 0.13 -19.13
C ASP A 601 0.03 0.87 -17.78
N ILE A 602 1.26 0.94 -17.26
CA ILE A 602 1.63 1.60 -16.01
C ILE A 602 2.43 2.88 -16.24
N THR A 603 2.79 3.19 -17.48
CA THR A 603 3.50 4.43 -17.82
C THR A 603 2.63 5.66 -17.56
N ALA A 604 3.28 6.77 -17.21
CA ALA A 604 2.58 8.02 -16.90
C ALA A 604 1.68 8.47 -18.05
N ILE A 605 0.46 8.90 -17.72
CA ILE A 605 -0.43 9.52 -18.70
C ILE A 605 -0.08 11.00 -18.72
N ALA A 606 0.33 11.52 -19.87
CA ALA A 606 0.55 12.95 -20.03
C ALA A 606 -0.74 13.68 -19.62
N ALA A 607 -0.60 14.78 -18.87
CA ALA A 607 -1.75 15.63 -18.58
C ALA A 607 -2.41 15.98 -19.93
N PRO A 608 -3.71 15.68 -20.11
CA PRO A 608 -4.35 15.98 -21.38
C PRO A 608 -4.19 17.48 -21.63
N GLU A 609 -3.65 17.83 -22.81
CA GLU A 609 -3.85 19.18 -23.34
C GLU A 609 -5.35 19.46 -23.29
N PRO A 610 -5.78 20.69 -22.94
CA PRO A 610 -7.19 21.01 -22.93
C PRO A 610 -7.74 20.81 -24.35
N GLU A 611 -8.32 19.64 -24.60
CA GLU A 611 -9.12 19.42 -25.80
C GLU A 611 -10.33 20.34 -25.68
N VAL A 612 -10.22 21.46 -26.39
CA VAL A 612 -11.34 22.34 -26.72
C VAL A 612 -12.15 21.61 -27.79
N VAL A 613 -12.89 20.58 -27.39
CA VAL A 613 -13.97 20.06 -28.23
C VAL A 613 -15.27 20.29 -27.48
N ALA A 614 -15.77 21.51 -27.64
CA ALA A 614 -17.11 21.92 -27.25
C ALA A 614 -18.14 21.17 -28.11
N VAL A 615 -18.47 19.95 -27.71
CA VAL A 615 -19.82 19.44 -27.93
C VAL A 615 -20.65 20.04 -26.78
N PRO A 616 -21.75 20.78 -27.04
CA PRO A 616 -22.57 21.32 -25.96
C PRO A 616 -23.09 20.15 -25.14
N ALA A 617 -22.53 19.97 -23.94
CA ALA A 617 -23.00 18.97 -23.00
C ALA A 617 -24.46 19.30 -22.64
N PRO A 618 -25.34 18.30 -22.50
CA PRO A 618 -26.68 18.54 -21.99
C PRO A 618 -26.59 19.23 -20.63
N GLN A 619 -27.18 20.43 -20.52
CA GLN A 619 -27.16 21.24 -19.30
C GLN A 619 -28.33 20.83 -18.41
N PHE A 620 -28.03 20.25 -17.25
CA PHE A 620 -29.04 20.09 -16.20
C PHE A 620 -29.22 21.43 -15.49
N LYS A 621 -30.45 21.95 -15.52
CA LYS A 621 -30.87 23.03 -14.63
C LYS A 621 -31.05 22.44 -13.23
N VAL A 622 -30.29 22.93 -12.27
CA VAL A 622 -30.25 22.43 -10.90
C VAL A 622 -30.22 23.58 -9.91
N LYS A 623 -30.52 23.32 -8.63
CA LYS A 623 -30.36 24.32 -7.58
C LYS A 623 -28.90 24.77 -7.47
N ALA A 624 -28.70 26.03 -7.07
CA ALA A 624 -27.35 26.58 -6.84
C ALA A 624 -26.48 25.72 -5.90
N SER A 625 -27.07 25.06 -4.89
CA SER A 625 -26.36 24.13 -4.00
C SER A 625 -25.85 22.88 -4.74
N THR A 626 -26.66 22.32 -5.63
CA THR A 626 -26.31 21.15 -6.45
C THR A 626 -25.22 21.51 -7.47
N ALA A 627 -25.34 22.67 -8.11
CA ALA A 627 -24.30 23.19 -9.02
C ALA A 627 -22.97 23.39 -8.28
N ALA A 628 -22.98 23.94 -7.06
CA ALA A 628 -21.78 24.15 -6.24
C ALA A 628 -21.09 22.83 -5.85
N VAL A 629 -21.86 21.77 -5.56
CA VAL A 629 -21.33 20.42 -5.30
C VAL A 629 -20.54 19.92 -6.50
N PHE A 630 -21.15 19.89 -7.69
CA PHE A 630 -20.47 19.36 -8.88
C PHE A 630 -19.33 20.28 -9.36
N TYR A 631 -19.47 21.60 -9.22
CA TYR A 631 -18.37 22.52 -9.47
C TYR A 631 -17.14 22.20 -8.62
N THR A 632 -17.36 21.92 -7.32
CA THR A 632 -16.27 21.55 -6.39
C THR A 632 -15.68 20.19 -6.77
N ILE A 633 -16.51 19.20 -7.13
CA ILE A 633 -16.06 17.87 -7.56
C ILE A 633 -15.19 17.95 -8.83
N PHE A 634 -15.59 18.74 -9.82
CA PHE A 634 -14.90 18.85 -11.11
C PHE A 634 -13.83 19.95 -11.18
N ALA A 635 -13.59 20.69 -10.09
CA ALA A 635 -12.62 21.79 -10.06
C ALA A 635 -11.20 21.30 -10.39
N LYS A 636 -10.53 21.94 -11.36
CA LYS A 636 -9.14 21.63 -11.74
C LYS A 636 -8.09 22.32 -10.86
N ALA A 637 -8.36 22.49 -9.57
CA ALA A 637 -7.44 23.13 -8.62
C ALA A 637 -6.61 22.08 -7.87
N THR A 638 -5.34 22.40 -7.59
CA THR A 638 -4.44 21.60 -6.74
C THR A 638 -4.93 21.50 -5.29
N ALA A 639 -5.65 22.53 -4.81
CA ALA A 639 -6.39 22.49 -3.55
C ALA A 639 -7.89 22.50 -3.88
N ARG A 640 -8.49 21.31 -4.06
CA ARG A 640 -9.94 21.17 -4.18
C ARG A 640 -10.58 21.39 -2.80
N GLY A 641 -11.78 21.97 -2.76
CA GLY A 641 -12.57 22.06 -1.54
C GLY A 641 -13.06 20.68 -1.06
N SER A 642 -13.80 20.65 0.04
CA SER A 642 -14.50 19.44 0.50
C SER A 642 -15.98 19.48 0.09
N VAL A 643 -16.56 18.30 -0.08
CA VAL A 643 -18.01 18.13 -0.31
C VAL A 643 -18.57 17.19 0.74
N ALA A 644 -19.52 17.67 1.54
CA ALA A 644 -20.24 16.81 2.47
C ALA A 644 -20.96 15.68 1.72
N TRP A 645 -20.82 14.45 2.20
CA TRP A 645 -21.45 13.26 1.62
C TRP A 645 -22.97 13.40 1.51
N THR A 646 -23.60 14.08 2.47
CA THR A 646 -25.04 14.36 2.44
C THR A 646 -25.42 15.31 1.31
N ASP A 647 -24.58 16.30 1.03
CA ASP A 647 -24.82 17.27 -0.04
C ASP A 647 -24.63 16.62 -1.40
N PHE A 648 -23.61 15.75 -1.54
CA PHE A 648 -23.44 14.90 -2.72
C PHE A 648 -24.65 13.99 -2.97
N ALA A 649 -25.12 13.27 -1.96
CA ALA A 649 -26.28 12.40 -2.14
C ALA A 649 -27.58 13.17 -2.42
N ALA A 650 -27.76 14.35 -1.81
CA ALA A 650 -28.89 15.23 -2.11
C ALA A 650 -28.82 15.75 -3.56
N ALA A 651 -27.64 16.10 -4.05
CA ALA A 651 -27.39 16.49 -5.43
C ALA A 651 -27.73 15.36 -6.42
N MET A 652 -27.30 14.12 -6.13
CA MET A 652 -27.67 12.95 -6.94
C MET A 652 -29.17 12.67 -6.92
N ALA A 653 -29.83 12.83 -5.76
CA ALA A 653 -31.28 12.64 -5.61
C ALA A 653 -32.10 13.70 -6.37
N GLU A 654 -31.62 14.96 -6.43
CA GLU A 654 -32.23 16.01 -7.25
C GLU A 654 -32.21 15.67 -8.74
N LEU A 655 -31.16 14.98 -9.19
CA LEU A 655 -31.05 14.41 -10.55
C LEU A 655 -31.86 13.10 -10.72
N HIS A 656 -32.75 12.79 -9.78
CA HIS A 656 -33.62 11.61 -9.77
C HIS A 656 -32.91 10.26 -9.67
N PHE A 657 -31.66 10.23 -9.20
CA PHE A 657 -31.02 8.95 -8.86
C PHE A 657 -31.72 8.29 -7.67
N SER A 658 -31.88 6.98 -7.74
CA SER A 658 -32.21 6.19 -6.56
C SER A 658 -30.95 5.75 -5.85
N VAL A 659 -30.97 5.77 -4.51
CA VAL A 659 -29.81 5.41 -3.68
C VAL A 659 -30.10 4.10 -2.94
N THR A 660 -29.24 3.10 -3.14
CA THR A 660 -29.36 1.78 -2.50
C THR A 660 -28.15 1.53 -1.58
N PRO A 661 -28.33 1.43 -0.25
CA PRO A 661 -27.25 1.04 0.65
C PRO A 661 -26.89 -0.43 0.45
N LYS A 662 -25.59 -0.75 0.42
CA LYS A 662 -25.05 -2.12 0.27
C LYS A 662 -24.44 -2.67 1.56
N GLY A 663 -24.48 -1.90 2.64
CA GLY A 663 -23.82 -2.20 3.92
C GLY A 663 -22.33 -1.83 3.89
N GLY A 664 -21.70 -1.67 5.06
CA GLY A 664 -20.28 -1.34 5.15
C GLY A 664 -19.94 0.05 4.63
N SER A 665 -20.86 1.01 4.77
CA SER A 665 -20.74 2.38 4.24
C SER A 665 -20.63 2.48 2.71
N VAL A 666 -21.18 1.51 1.98
CA VAL A 666 -21.22 1.51 0.50
C VAL A 666 -22.63 1.86 0.00
N TYR A 667 -22.70 2.71 -1.02
CA TYR A 667 -23.96 3.17 -1.62
C TYR A 667 -23.90 3.03 -3.14
N THR A 668 -24.93 2.44 -3.73
CA THR A 668 -25.12 2.39 -5.18
C THR A 668 -26.13 3.46 -5.59
N PHE A 669 -25.73 4.31 -6.52
CA PHE A 669 -26.56 5.31 -7.18
C PHE A 669 -27.02 4.74 -8.52
N ASN A 670 -28.33 4.51 -8.68
CA ASN A 670 -28.89 4.02 -9.93
C ASN A 670 -29.50 5.18 -10.73
N PRO A 671 -29.10 5.37 -11.99
CA PRO A 671 -29.60 6.46 -12.82
C PRO A 671 -31.10 6.27 -13.13
N PRO A 672 -31.85 7.37 -13.35
CA PRO A 672 -33.24 7.28 -13.81
C PRO A 672 -33.30 6.78 -15.26
N GLU A 673 -34.38 6.09 -15.63
CA GLU A 673 -34.58 5.56 -17.01
C GLU A 673 -34.45 6.65 -18.09
N SER A 674 -34.77 7.90 -17.76
CA SER A 674 -34.67 9.06 -18.66
C SER A 674 -33.23 9.44 -19.03
N MET A 675 -32.23 9.07 -18.22
CA MET A 675 -30.83 9.49 -18.40
C MET A 675 -30.09 8.69 -19.48
N ARG A 676 -30.70 7.62 -20.03
CA ARG A 676 -30.07 6.69 -21.01
C ARG A 676 -28.66 6.23 -20.60
N ALA A 677 -28.38 6.23 -19.30
CA ALA A 677 -27.15 5.72 -18.73
C ALA A 677 -27.45 4.31 -18.21
N ASP A 678 -26.83 3.30 -18.82
CA ASP A 678 -27.07 1.90 -18.47
C ASP A 678 -26.31 1.45 -17.20
N CYS A 679 -25.46 2.33 -16.64
CA CYS A 679 -24.54 1.98 -15.56
C CYS A 679 -24.86 2.69 -14.24
N SER A 680 -25.09 1.89 -13.20
CA SER A 680 -25.08 2.36 -11.81
C SER A 680 -23.67 2.77 -11.36
N LEU A 681 -23.58 3.55 -10.28
CA LEU A 681 -22.33 4.01 -9.69
C LEU A 681 -22.28 3.60 -8.21
N THR A 682 -21.36 2.73 -7.83
CA THR A 682 -21.20 2.28 -6.43
C THR A 682 -20.01 2.97 -5.77
N LEU A 683 -20.25 3.72 -4.70
CA LEU A 683 -19.24 4.55 -4.03
C LEU A 683 -19.18 4.26 -2.53
N HIS A 684 -17.98 4.44 -1.98
CA HIS A 684 -17.77 4.46 -0.53
C HIS A 684 -18.19 5.81 0.01
N ARG A 685 -18.94 5.79 1.11
CA ARG A 685 -19.10 6.97 1.94
C ARG A 685 -17.79 7.20 2.71
N PRO A 686 -17.16 8.38 2.59
CA PRO A 686 -15.97 8.72 3.37
C PRO A 686 -16.23 8.67 4.88
N HIS A 687 -15.20 8.30 5.66
CA HIS A 687 -15.31 8.16 7.11
C HIS A 687 -15.75 9.45 7.81
N ALA A 688 -15.09 10.58 7.51
CA ALA A 688 -15.47 11.89 8.03
C ALA A 688 -16.78 12.46 7.43
N SER A 689 -17.42 11.71 6.54
CA SER A 689 -18.58 12.16 5.75
C SER A 689 -18.31 13.41 4.89
N GLU A 690 -17.04 13.69 4.61
CA GLU A 690 -16.57 14.71 3.69
C GLU A 690 -15.78 14.01 2.57
N ILE A 691 -16.07 14.37 1.32
CA ILE A 691 -15.33 13.93 0.14
C ILE A 691 -14.27 15.00 -0.11
N GLU A 692 -13.01 14.66 0.13
CA GLU A 692 -11.89 15.61 0.02
C GLU A 692 -10.62 14.95 -0.54
N GLY A 693 -9.61 15.78 -0.82
CA GLY A 693 -8.28 15.31 -1.24
C GLY A 693 -8.33 14.37 -2.45
N HIS A 694 -7.64 13.23 -2.32
CA HIS A 694 -7.51 12.24 -3.38
C HIS A 694 -8.85 11.52 -3.70
N VAL A 695 -9.75 11.36 -2.73
CA VAL A 695 -11.07 10.72 -2.92
C VAL A 695 -11.93 11.52 -3.89
N LEU A 696 -11.84 12.85 -3.84
CA LEU A 696 -12.57 13.74 -4.73
C LEU A 696 -12.13 13.57 -6.20
N LEU A 697 -10.84 13.30 -6.45
CA LEU A 697 -10.34 12.94 -7.79
C LEU A 697 -10.94 11.63 -8.29
N ILE A 698 -11.05 10.62 -7.42
CA ILE A 698 -11.71 9.35 -7.73
C ILE A 698 -13.16 9.59 -8.12
N PHE A 699 -13.93 10.34 -7.33
CA PHE A 699 -15.33 10.64 -7.62
C PHE A 699 -15.49 11.39 -8.93
N SER A 700 -14.69 12.43 -9.14
CA SER A 700 -14.70 13.22 -10.38
C SER A 700 -14.45 12.35 -11.61
N ARG A 701 -13.41 11.52 -11.59
CA ARG A 701 -13.06 10.68 -12.74
C ARG A 701 -14.10 9.59 -12.99
N ARG A 702 -14.67 9.02 -11.93
CA ARG A 702 -15.75 8.03 -12.03
C ARG A 702 -17.02 8.61 -12.61
N LEU A 703 -17.46 9.79 -12.15
CA LEU A 703 -18.64 10.48 -12.71
C LEU A 703 -18.42 10.85 -14.18
N GLN A 704 -17.22 11.33 -14.52
CA GLN A 704 -16.86 11.65 -15.91
C GLN A 704 -16.87 10.40 -16.79
N ARG A 705 -16.27 9.29 -16.33
CA ARG A 705 -16.19 8.04 -17.10
C ARG A 705 -17.56 7.37 -17.26
N THR A 706 -18.39 7.39 -16.23
CA THR A 706 -19.69 6.70 -16.24
C THR A 706 -20.79 7.52 -16.92
N TYR A 707 -20.82 8.84 -16.74
CA TYR A 707 -21.91 9.70 -17.21
C TYR A 707 -21.48 10.80 -18.19
N GLY A 708 -20.19 10.94 -18.48
CA GLY A 708 -19.67 12.02 -19.32
C GLY A 708 -19.73 13.40 -18.65
N TRP A 709 -19.98 13.44 -17.33
CA TRP A 709 -20.22 14.70 -16.61
C TRP A 709 -18.93 15.50 -16.38
N THR A 710 -19.07 16.81 -16.49
CA THR A 710 -18.04 17.82 -16.19
C THR A 710 -18.69 18.98 -15.41
N ALA A 711 -17.88 19.97 -15.01
CA ALA A 711 -18.41 21.19 -14.39
C ALA A 711 -19.44 21.92 -15.28
N GLU A 712 -19.31 21.81 -16.60
CA GLU A 712 -20.18 22.49 -17.59
C GLU A 712 -21.53 21.77 -17.78
N THR A 713 -21.67 20.56 -17.25
CA THR A 713 -22.91 19.77 -17.30
C THR A 713 -24.02 20.34 -16.42
N PHE A 714 -23.69 21.15 -15.42
CA PHE A 714 -24.62 21.64 -14.40
C PHE A 714 -24.70 23.16 -14.42
N GLU A 715 -25.91 23.70 -14.58
CA GLU A 715 -26.16 25.13 -14.54
C GLU A 715 -27.14 25.45 -13.42
N ALA A 716 -26.79 26.43 -12.59
CA ALA A 716 -27.68 26.91 -11.54
C ALA A 716 -28.93 27.56 -12.16
N GLU A 717 -30.11 27.20 -11.64
CA GLU A 717 -31.39 27.82 -11.97
C GLU A 717 -31.49 29.31 -11.61
#